data_AF-W3WUB5-F1
#
_entry.id   AF-W3WUB5-F1
#
_cell.length_a   1.000
_cell.length_b   1.000
_cell.length_c   1.000
_cell.angle_alpha   90.00
_cell.angle_beta   90.00
_cell.angle_gamma   90.00
#
_symmetry.space_group_name_H-M   'P 1'
#
loop_
_entity.id
_entity.type
_entity.pdbx_description
1 polymer ?
#
loop_
_entity_poly.entity_id
_entity_poly.type
_entity_poly.pdbx_seq_one_letter_code
_entity_poly.pdbx_strand_id
1 'polypeptide(L)'
;MSDNHQQSSFDKAIGEFTQDLRRRDVEDFHSTKLHHLKTTIANLQAEQHSHRRLQDLTRLQRFLEAIEQFGKVISTFYRNNDVLAFVWGPLKFLLQATSINDKAFGEVLSAYEHMGENLPLLVQCQGLFRVRPHMVRVLALMYEGILKFQRIILRYFQQPLWQRVFSESWTTCKSRFSNIFRDIAQHRSLIESQATPSQVEEIQENIQRSRQAQEIEFDEQNERRLGEVHNWLRPADVDVDHATFLKVRADYPGTGKWLLENESFKDWFHPQYAPVPPLLWLSGIPGAGKTMLASLVVQKASELKPAPTVLYFYCKHENPERDNFVALGRSLLAQFLHHNNELLPSFYQKFCRSGQVVLSSPILVEELLTLAFGNCKSAYIILDGLDECPRDQRKYITKWFRKLIEDLPSKEADRLRCLFVSQDDGPARKDFDDLASIKIADEDTQHDIEEYCRVQARKLLENNPSLPGEKVDWIAMTVSKSVKGRLPHHSCSFFFIHSLTRHQGLFLLASLIWTNLSNHTSIERLEKELEPNVFPKQINDAYRRIMVRINEQAVPEAREDSLRLLRWLVCAKRPLKWHEIQVMNSVNRDERRIAFERQSFIKHPKDLLASLVEKRSDGSLDFCHLSVKFFLLEEEGYVEPSSEELNLAILCIDYLNLPAFILPPTKEGVLNGDYGFMDYAALFWLRHMEVGIALKDGEKEEVMEDLSESLEILIDRHWNSPTIQLTLAKRHSDKLQHFRELPFYDQLEQAVASTKQQLKKFGNTKMEENALNLARMVCDVRRILESTINDDSQHIDRTFIEERYGTNIYKCPRFSCQFFTVGFISAAERDKHISKHERPFRCTDETCVGYTFGFSTTVEREKHMRENHSEGTVQDEEFPTEQDVYRSILDQQNAAERRKSPDPPNRDDGTGDATTAASEEALSEAESEVEPQYQPRLKRPRQTEFKCPYCKIVYRKRYNLSSHLLSHASQRSHVCEVCGLGFARPNDLKRHKNTHTGDKSFVCGGFLRNGASWGCGRSFARGDTLDKHYESKVGRACIQPLLQEQETVE
;
A
#
# COMPACT_ATOMS: atom_id res chain seq x y z
N MET A 1 -50.15 4.67 29.39
CA MET A 1 -49.34 3.79 28.52
C MET A 1 -48.32 4.56 27.69
N SER A 2 -48.64 5.75 27.18
CA SER A 2 -47.71 6.68 26.50
C SER A 2 -46.34 6.82 27.17
N ASP A 3 -46.33 7.09 28.47
CA ASP A 3 -45.18 7.63 29.19
C ASP A 3 -44.03 6.62 29.28
N ASN A 4 -44.33 5.32 29.47
CA ASN A 4 -43.34 4.24 29.43
C ASN A 4 -42.66 4.13 28.06
N HIS A 5 -43.40 4.37 26.98
CA HIS A 5 -42.87 4.24 25.61
C HIS A 5 -41.99 5.44 25.24
N GLN A 6 -42.31 6.63 25.76
CA GLN A 6 -41.47 7.83 25.65
C GLN A 6 -40.19 7.70 26.48
N GLN A 7 -40.25 7.17 27.72
CA GLN A 7 -39.05 6.92 28.54
C GLN A 7 -38.09 5.95 27.83
N SER A 8 -38.63 4.79 27.39
CA SER A 8 -37.88 3.77 26.64
C SER A 8 -37.13 4.29 25.41
N SER A 9 -37.56 5.41 24.80
CA SER A 9 -36.90 5.99 23.63
C SER A 9 -35.59 6.72 23.99
N PHE A 10 -35.58 7.48 25.10
CA PHE A 10 -34.36 8.15 25.58
C PHE A 10 -33.38 7.16 26.22
N ASP A 11 -33.89 6.20 27.01
CA ASP A 11 -33.05 5.13 27.60
C ASP A 11 -32.36 4.31 26.50
N LYS A 12 -33.06 3.97 25.41
CA LYS A 12 -32.49 3.30 24.23
C LYS A 12 -31.35 4.11 23.60
N ALA A 13 -31.55 5.41 23.38
CA ALA A 13 -30.53 6.28 22.79
C ALA A 13 -29.26 6.39 23.67
N ILE A 14 -29.41 6.38 25.00
CA ILE A 14 -28.28 6.34 25.95
C ILE A 14 -27.58 4.97 25.91
N GLY A 15 -28.33 3.87 25.77
CA GLY A 15 -27.76 2.53 25.57
C GLY A 15 -26.91 2.42 24.30
N GLU A 16 -27.46 2.84 23.15
CA GLU A 16 -26.73 2.85 21.86
C GLU A 16 -25.50 3.78 21.85
N PHE A 17 -25.49 4.80 22.73
CA PHE A 17 -24.35 5.70 22.91
C PHE A 17 -23.26 5.12 23.83
N THR A 18 -23.66 4.46 24.92
CA THR A 18 -22.73 3.95 25.94
C THR A 18 -22.09 2.61 25.59
N GLN A 19 -22.70 1.82 24.69
CA GLN A 19 -22.21 0.49 24.27
C GLN A 19 -20.76 0.47 23.77
N ASP A 20 -20.31 1.50 23.05
CA ASP A 20 -18.95 1.60 22.47
C ASP A 20 -17.92 2.25 23.42
N LEU A 21 -18.36 2.81 24.56
CA LEU A 21 -17.52 3.61 25.45
C LEU A 21 -16.81 2.76 26.52
N ARG A 22 -15.60 3.20 26.92
CA ARG A 22 -14.91 2.60 28.07
C ARG A 22 -15.70 2.90 29.34
N ARG A 23 -15.86 1.91 30.22
CA ARG A 23 -16.60 2.02 31.50
C ARG A 23 -16.25 3.28 32.30
N ARG A 24 -14.95 3.55 32.47
CA ARG A 24 -14.41 4.78 33.12
C ARG A 24 -14.89 6.10 32.51
N ASP A 25 -15.12 6.13 31.20
CA ASP A 25 -15.55 7.33 30.48
C ASP A 25 -17.08 7.48 30.60
N VAL A 26 -17.84 6.37 30.62
CA VAL A 26 -19.27 6.35 30.97
C VAL A 26 -19.49 6.87 32.40
N GLU A 27 -18.66 6.44 33.35
CA GLU A 27 -18.71 6.86 34.76
C GLU A 27 -18.38 8.36 34.92
N ASP A 28 -17.34 8.89 34.24
CA ASP A 28 -17.06 10.35 34.24
C ASP A 28 -18.18 11.16 33.56
N PHE A 29 -18.73 10.68 32.43
CA PHE A 29 -19.80 11.38 31.72
C PHE A 29 -21.08 11.45 32.56
N HIS A 30 -21.49 10.35 33.20
CA HIS A 30 -22.65 10.32 34.11
C HIS A 30 -22.49 11.27 35.31
N SER A 31 -21.26 11.46 35.80
CA SER A 31 -20.96 12.43 36.86
C SER A 31 -21.00 13.90 36.40
N THR A 32 -20.86 14.16 35.10
CA THR A 32 -20.60 15.51 34.58
C THR A 32 -21.87 16.36 34.51
N LYS A 33 -21.91 17.44 35.30
CA LYS A 33 -23.01 18.42 35.31
C LYS A 33 -22.59 19.70 34.57
N LEU A 34 -23.58 20.51 34.17
CA LEU A 34 -23.35 21.75 33.41
C LEU A 34 -22.39 22.73 34.10
N HIS A 35 -22.36 22.77 35.43
CA HIS A 35 -21.41 23.63 36.15
C HIS A 35 -19.96 23.13 36.04
N HIS A 36 -19.72 21.80 36.04
CA HIS A 36 -18.38 21.25 35.76
C HIS A 36 -17.90 21.72 34.37
N LEU A 37 -18.77 21.63 33.36
CA LEU A 37 -18.47 22.07 32.00
C LEU A 37 -18.23 23.59 31.90
N LYS A 38 -19.07 24.43 32.55
CA LYS A 38 -18.88 25.89 32.58
C LYS A 38 -17.54 26.27 33.25
N THR A 39 -17.13 25.58 34.31
CA THR A 39 -15.79 25.74 34.92
C THR A 39 -14.67 25.28 33.99
N THR A 40 -14.80 24.13 33.32
CA THR A 40 -13.81 23.66 32.33
C THR A 40 -13.64 24.66 31.19
N ILE A 41 -14.73 25.24 30.67
CA ILE A 41 -14.71 26.28 29.64
C ILE A 41 -14.01 27.54 30.14
N ALA A 42 -14.29 28.00 31.37
CA ALA A 42 -13.63 29.18 31.94
C ALA A 42 -12.12 28.98 32.12
N ASN A 43 -11.70 27.82 32.64
CA ASN A 43 -10.28 27.48 32.81
C ASN A 43 -9.56 27.41 31.45
N LEU A 44 -10.13 26.72 30.47
CA LEU A 44 -9.57 26.64 29.11
C LEU A 44 -9.50 28.02 28.45
N GLN A 45 -10.49 28.91 28.64
CA GLN A 45 -10.43 30.28 28.12
C GLN A 45 -9.25 31.05 28.74
N ALA A 46 -8.99 30.90 30.05
CA ALA A 46 -7.86 31.53 30.74
C ALA A 46 -6.50 30.98 30.27
N GLU A 47 -6.37 29.67 30.10
CA GLU A 47 -5.16 29.02 29.56
C GLU A 47 -4.90 29.45 28.10
N GLN A 48 -5.92 29.48 27.25
CA GLN A 48 -5.82 29.96 25.86
C GLN A 48 -5.34 31.43 25.82
N HIS A 49 -5.90 32.29 26.68
CA HIS A 49 -5.45 33.68 26.80
C HIS A 49 -4.00 33.83 27.27
N SER A 50 -3.55 33.09 28.29
CA SER A 50 -2.18 33.19 28.79
C SER A 50 -1.16 32.68 27.77
N HIS A 51 -1.49 31.64 27.01
CA HIS A 51 -0.70 31.14 25.88
C HIS A 51 -0.84 31.98 24.60
N ARG A 52 -1.55 33.13 24.64
CA ARG A 52 -1.84 34.04 23.51
C ARG A 52 -2.56 33.39 22.31
N ARG A 53 -3.23 32.26 22.54
CA ARG A 53 -4.05 31.56 21.56
C ARG A 53 -5.47 32.14 21.61
N LEU A 54 -5.86 32.89 20.58
CA LEU A 54 -7.22 33.46 20.50
C LEU A 54 -8.20 32.41 20.00
N GLN A 55 -8.77 31.66 20.94
CA GLN A 55 -9.86 30.73 20.68
C GLN A 55 -11.12 31.20 21.42
N ASP A 56 -12.20 31.37 20.68
CA ASP A 56 -13.44 32.00 21.15
C ASP A 56 -14.43 30.93 21.60
N LEU A 57 -14.52 30.69 22.91
CA LEU A 57 -15.50 29.76 23.48
C LEU A 57 -16.93 30.33 23.55
N THR A 58 -17.16 31.62 23.24
CA THR A 58 -18.53 32.18 23.16
C THR A 58 -19.33 31.55 22.02
N ARG A 59 -18.65 30.99 21.01
CA ARG A 59 -19.21 30.16 19.93
C ARG A 59 -20.04 28.96 20.43
N LEU A 60 -19.77 28.46 21.64
CA LEU A 60 -20.57 27.40 22.27
C LEU A 60 -21.88 27.91 22.90
N GLN A 61 -22.06 29.22 23.08
CA GLN A 61 -23.16 29.79 23.86
C GLN A 61 -24.53 29.31 23.38
N ARG A 62 -24.81 29.36 22.06
CA ARG A 62 -26.10 28.89 21.51
C ARG A 62 -26.35 27.41 21.75
N PHE A 63 -25.31 26.56 21.65
CA PHE A 63 -25.43 25.14 21.96
C PHE A 63 -25.73 24.92 23.45
N LEU A 64 -25.00 25.60 24.34
CA LEU A 64 -25.21 25.51 25.79
C LEU A 64 -26.61 25.99 26.19
N GLU A 65 -27.07 27.12 25.65
CA GLU A 65 -28.41 27.66 25.88
C GLU A 65 -29.50 26.70 25.37
N ALA A 66 -29.39 26.20 24.14
CA ALA A 66 -30.36 25.30 23.56
C ALA A 66 -30.49 24.00 24.36
N ILE A 67 -29.37 23.37 24.74
CA ILE A 67 -29.38 22.13 25.54
C ILE A 67 -29.82 22.39 27.00
N GLU A 68 -29.53 23.56 27.59
CA GLU A 68 -30.06 23.93 28.91
C GLU A 68 -31.60 24.10 28.87
N GLN A 69 -32.16 24.62 27.77
CA GLN A 69 -33.61 24.66 27.54
C GLN A 69 -34.21 23.26 27.25
N PHE A 70 -33.53 22.45 26.45
CA PHE A 70 -33.88 21.05 26.15
C PHE A 70 -34.03 20.23 27.45
N GLY A 71 -33.08 20.40 28.38
CA GLY A 71 -33.14 19.84 29.73
C GLY A 71 -34.39 20.23 30.52
N LYS A 72 -34.68 21.54 30.60
CA LYS A 72 -35.84 22.10 31.31
C LYS A 72 -37.20 21.65 30.74
N VAL A 73 -37.23 21.18 29.50
CA VAL A 73 -38.41 20.57 28.88
C VAL A 73 -38.49 19.08 29.22
N ILE A 74 -37.41 18.32 29.01
CA ILE A 74 -37.34 16.88 29.32
C ILE A 74 -37.67 16.57 30.78
N SER A 75 -37.16 17.37 31.73
CA SER A 75 -37.41 17.18 33.17
C SER A 75 -38.88 17.38 33.58
N THR A 76 -39.78 17.73 32.67
CA THR A 76 -41.23 17.81 32.95
C THR A 76 -42.00 16.52 32.67
N PHE A 77 -41.40 15.53 31.99
CA PHE A 77 -42.03 14.24 31.66
C PHE A 77 -41.10 13.01 31.81
N TYR A 78 -39.78 13.21 31.83
CA TYR A 78 -38.79 12.14 31.95
C TYR A 78 -38.14 12.14 33.35
N ARG A 79 -38.03 10.97 33.98
CA ARG A 79 -37.65 10.85 35.40
C ARG A 79 -36.14 10.83 35.68
N ASN A 80 -35.33 10.36 34.75
CA ASN A 80 -33.88 10.29 34.92
C ASN A 80 -33.27 11.66 34.57
N ASN A 81 -32.77 12.39 35.56
CA ASN A 81 -32.25 13.75 35.40
C ASN A 81 -30.86 13.81 34.72
N ASP A 82 -30.22 12.67 34.48
CA ASP A 82 -28.82 12.58 34.04
C ASP A 82 -28.65 12.41 32.53
N VAL A 83 -29.74 12.50 31.75
CA VAL A 83 -29.73 12.59 30.26
C VAL A 83 -28.68 13.57 29.76
N LEU A 84 -28.68 14.79 30.31
CA LEU A 84 -27.77 15.85 29.87
C LEU A 84 -26.31 15.57 30.24
N ALA A 85 -26.03 14.68 31.21
CA ALA A 85 -24.67 14.32 31.60
C ALA A 85 -23.94 13.63 30.43
N PHE A 86 -24.68 12.80 29.66
CA PHE A 86 -24.21 12.21 28.41
C PHE A 86 -24.04 13.22 27.26
N VAL A 87 -24.49 14.48 27.41
CA VAL A 87 -24.19 15.58 26.47
C VAL A 87 -23.02 16.44 26.95
N TRP A 88 -22.94 16.70 28.26
CA TRP A 88 -21.91 17.54 28.87
C TRP A 88 -20.56 16.84 29.00
N GLY A 89 -20.54 15.55 29.38
CA GLY A 89 -19.34 14.73 29.52
C GLY A 89 -18.51 14.66 28.23
N PRO A 90 -19.11 14.28 27.08
CA PRO A 90 -18.43 14.28 25.79
C PRO A 90 -17.85 15.64 25.39
N LEU A 91 -18.61 16.73 25.55
CA LEU A 91 -18.13 18.08 25.21
C LEU A 91 -16.95 18.51 26.10
N LYS A 92 -17.04 18.27 27.42
CA LYS A 92 -15.93 18.46 28.37
C LYS A 92 -14.68 17.70 27.91
N PHE A 93 -14.81 16.40 27.63
CA PHE A 93 -13.71 15.54 27.17
C PHE A 93 -13.09 16.05 25.86
N LEU A 94 -13.91 16.42 24.86
CA LEU A 94 -13.43 16.86 23.55
C LEU A 94 -12.67 18.18 23.62
N LEU A 95 -13.14 19.13 24.43
CA LEU A 95 -12.42 20.39 24.67
C LEU A 95 -11.08 20.14 25.37
N GLN A 96 -11.05 19.28 26.40
CA GLN A 96 -9.81 18.93 27.10
C GLN A 96 -8.84 18.12 26.24
N ALA A 97 -9.34 17.24 25.36
CA ALA A 97 -8.51 16.42 24.48
C ALA A 97 -7.89 17.22 23.32
N THR A 98 -8.60 18.24 22.81
CA THR A 98 -8.16 19.02 21.64
C THR A 98 -7.46 20.33 21.96
N SER A 99 -7.51 20.82 23.21
CA SER A 99 -6.93 22.12 23.65
C SER A 99 -5.48 22.37 23.23
N ILE A 100 -4.67 21.32 23.15
CA ILE A 100 -3.25 21.37 22.78
C ILE A 100 -3.06 21.76 21.29
N ASN A 101 -4.04 21.46 20.43
CA ASN A 101 -3.99 21.64 18.97
C ASN A 101 -5.08 22.61 18.50
N ASP A 102 -4.68 23.86 18.27
CA ASP A 102 -5.56 24.99 17.94
C ASP A 102 -6.50 24.69 16.76
N LYS A 103 -6.02 23.99 15.73
CA LYS A 103 -6.83 23.64 14.55
C LYS A 103 -7.89 22.60 14.88
N ALA A 104 -7.55 21.61 15.71
CA ALA A 104 -8.50 20.59 16.16
C ALA A 104 -9.56 21.19 17.09
N PHE A 105 -9.15 21.99 18.08
CA PHE A 105 -10.06 22.68 18.98
C PHE A 105 -11.00 23.62 18.21
N GLY A 106 -10.47 24.43 17.29
CA GLY A 106 -11.27 25.33 16.45
C GLY A 106 -12.29 24.60 15.55
N GLU A 107 -11.95 23.41 15.07
CA GLU A 107 -12.85 22.53 14.31
C GLU A 107 -13.92 21.86 15.19
N VAL A 108 -13.59 21.41 16.40
CA VAL A 108 -14.57 20.94 17.41
C VAL A 108 -15.56 22.06 17.75
N LEU A 109 -15.07 23.27 18.05
CA LEU A 109 -15.93 24.43 18.31
C LEU A 109 -16.86 24.74 17.12
N SER A 110 -16.35 24.67 15.89
CA SER A 110 -17.15 24.90 14.68
C SER A 110 -18.26 23.85 14.51
N ALA A 111 -18.01 22.60 14.88
CA ALA A 111 -19.01 21.54 14.80
C ALA A 111 -20.12 21.69 15.86
N TYR A 112 -19.77 22.08 17.09
CA TYR A 112 -20.76 22.36 18.15
C TYR A 112 -21.52 23.67 17.94
N GLU A 113 -20.89 24.70 17.36
CA GLU A 113 -21.52 25.95 16.94
C GLU A 113 -22.63 25.67 15.91
N HIS A 114 -22.31 24.98 14.80
CA HIS A 114 -23.31 24.56 13.81
C HIS A 114 -24.41 23.66 14.41
N MET A 115 -24.09 22.76 15.34
CA MET A 115 -25.14 22.02 16.04
C MET A 115 -26.06 22.96 16.84
N GLY A 116 -25.49 23.93 17.56
CA GLY A 116 -26.24 24.94 18.30
C GLY A 116 -27.14 25.82 17.42
N GLU A 117 -26.70 26.17 16.21
CA GLU A 117 -27.50 26.94 15.24
C GLU A 117 -28.73 26.17 14.72
N ASN A 118 -28.62 24.84 14.61
CA ASN A 118 -29.70 23.98 14.12
C ASN A 118 -30.69 23.57 15.23
N LEU A 119 -30.41 23.84 16.51
CA LEU A 119 -31.29 23.53 17.63
C LEU A 119 -32.33 24.66 17.90
N PRO A 120 -33.57 24.31 18.30
CA PRO A 120 -34.62 25.28 18.66
C PRO A 120 -34.51 25.76 20.12
N LEU A 121 -35.04 26.96 20.39
CA LEU A 121 -35.18 27.52 21.74
C LEU A 121 -36.51 27.08 22.38
N LEU A 122 -36.50 25.90 23.01
CA LEU A 122 -37.70 25.17 23.41
C LEU A 122 -38.53 25.76 24.55
N VAL A 123 -38.05 26.76 25.29
CA VAL A 123 -38.81 27.37 26.41
C VAL A 123 -40.14 27.95 25.95
N GLN A 124 -40.19 28.55 24.77
CA GLN A 124 -41.44 29.10 24.20
C GLN A 124 -42.46 28.01 23.82
N CYS A 125 -42.00 26.76 23.66
CA CYS A 125 -42.81 25.62 23.25
C CYS A 125 -43.19 24.68 24.42
N GLN A 126 -42.83 24.99 25.67
CA GLN A 126 -42.95 24.05 26.81
C GLN A 126 -44.39 23.53 27.04
N GLY A 127 -45.43 24.32 26.72
CA GLY A 127 -46.82 23.89 26.80
C GLY A 127 -47.23 22.84 25.74
N LEU A 128 -46.63 22.88 24.55
CA LEU A 128 -46.97 22.00 23.43
C LEU A 128 -46.59 20.54 23.70
N PHE A 129 -45.45 20.29 24.36
CA PHE A 129 -45.00 18.93 24.70
C PHE A 129 -45.86 18.24 25.77
N ARG A 130 -46.57 19.01 26.61
CA ARG A 130 -47.53 18.46 27.60
C ARG A 130 -48.85 18.00 26.97
N VAL A 131 -49.18 18.49 25.78
CA VAL A 131 -50.49 18.29 25.13
C VAL A 131 -50.38 17.38 23.89
N ARG A 132 -49.21 17.31 23.24
CA ARG A 132 -49.01 16.57 21.97
C ARG A 132 -47.94 15.47 22.11
N PRO A 133 -48.32 14.21 22.40
CA PRO A 133 -47.37 13.11 22.61
C PRO A 133 -46.43 12.82 21.42
N HIS A 134 -46.85 13.11 20.19
CA HIS A 134 -46.00 12.94 18.99
C HIS A 134 -44.81 13.91 18.97
N MET A 135 -44.93 15.08 19.59
CA MET A 135 -43.85 16.07 19.67
C MET A 135 -42.74 15.65 20.64
N VAL A 136 -43.06 14.82 21.65
CA VAL A 136 -42.04 14.21 22.52
C VAL A 136 -41.23 13.16 21.75
N ARG A 137 -41.83 12.44 20.78
CA ARG A 137 -41.09 11.55 19.87
C ARG A 137 -40.11 12.33 18.98
N VAL A 138 -40.48 13.54 18.53
CA VAL A 138 -39.55 14.42 17.80
C VAL A 138 -38.37 14.84 18.68
N LEU A 139 -38.60 15.23 19.95
CA LEU A 139 -37.51 15.52 20.89
C LEU A 139 -36.57 14.31 21.11
N ALA A 140 -37.11 13.09 21.21
CA ALA A 140 -36.29 11.88 21.33
C ALA A 140 -35.38 11.66 20.11
N LEU A 141 -35.90 11.85 18.90
CA LEU A 141 -35.11 11.76 17.65
C LEU A 141 -34.04 12.86 17.53
N MET A 142 -34.30 14.06 18.05
CA MET A 142 -33.29 15.12 18.14
C MET A 142 -32.18 14.77 19.13
N TYR A 143 -32.54 14.18 20.27
CA TYR A 143 -31.57 13.71 21.26
C TYR A 143 -30.70 12.56 20.73
N GLU A 144 -31.32 11.60 20.04
CA GLU A 144 -30.62 10.56 19.27
C GLU A 144 -29.63 11.16 18.26
N GLY A 145 -30.02 12.22 17.54
CA GLY A 145 -29.14 12.97 16.64
C GLY A 145 -27.95 13.63 17.33
N ILE A 146 -28.17 14.25 18.50
CA ILE A 146 -27.11 14.84 19.33
C ILE A 146 -26.11 13.75 19.77
N LEU A 147 -26.59 12.64 20.32
CA LEU A 147 -25.72 11.53 20.74
C LEU A 147 -25.00 10.87 19.55
N LYS A 148 -25.63 10.73 18.38
CA LYS A 148 -24.99 10.20 17.17
C LYS A 148 -23.84 11.08 16.68
N PHE A 149 -24.02 12.41 16.66
CA PHE A 149 -22.93 13.35 16.39
C PHE A 149 -21.80 13.18 17.41
N GLN A 150 -22.13 13.19 18.71
CA GLN A 150 -21.15 13.05 19.79
C GLN A 150 -20.39 11.72 19.73
N ARG A 151 -21.03 10.61 19.33
CA ARG A 151 -20.38 9.30 19.16
C ARG A 151 -19.35 9.30 18.03
N ILE A 152 -19.63 9.94 16.89
CA ILE A 152 -18.70 10.03 15.76
C ILE A 152 -17.46 10.85 16.15
N ILE A 153 -17.67 12.04 16.73
CA ILE A 153 -16.56 12.94 17.08
C ILE A 153 -15.74 12.42 18.27
N LEU A 154 -16.35 11.78 19.28
CA LEU A 154 -15.63 11.08 20.36
C LEU A 154 -14.75 9.96 19.81
N ARG A 155 -15.32 9.05 19.01
CA ARG A 155 -14.59 7.89 18.48
C ARG A 155 -13.36 8.31 17.68
N TYR A 156 -13.44 9.43 16.96
CA TYR A 156 -12.31 10.03 16.26
C TYR A 156 -11.21 10.54 17.21
N PHE A 157 -11.55 11.40 18.19
CA PHE A 157 -10.56 11.99 19.12
C PHE A 157 -10.11 11.05 20.25
N GLN A 158 -10.70 9.86 20.36
CA GLN A 158 -10.24 8.78 21.25
C GLN A 158 -9.18 7.86 20.61
N GLN A 159 -8.87 8.01 19.32
CA GLN A 159 -7.78 7.27 18.66
C GLN A 159 -6.40 7.71 19.21
N PRO A 160 -5.48 6.79 19.58
CA PRO A 160 -4.20 7.17 20.21
C PRO A 160 -3.35 8.14 19.39
N LEU A 161 -3.35 8.02 18.05
CA LEU A 161 -2.59 8.89 17.16
C LEU A 161 -3.48 9.86 16.36
N TRP A 162 -4.66 10.24 16.90
CA TRP A 162 -5.59 11.16 16.21
C TRP A 162 -4.89 12.43 15.70
N GLN A 163 -3.92 12.96 16.45
CA GLN A 163 -3.17 14.17 16.08
C GLN A 163 -2.38 14.03 14.77
N ARG A 164 -1.85 12.83 14.46
CA ARG A 164 -1.11 12.58 13.22
C ARG A 164 -2.05 12.51 12.02
N VAL A 165 -3.19 11.81 12.17
CA VAL A 165 -4.20 11.69 11.10
C VAL A 165 -5.09 12.91 10.95
N PHE A 166 -5.13 13.83 11.92
CA PHE A 166 -6.05 14.97 11.93
C PHE A 166 -6.00 15.81 10.64
N SER A 167 -4.81 16.03 10.08
CA SER A 167 -4.66 16.81 8.85
C SER A 167 -5.14 16.09 7.59
N GLU A 168 -5.33 14.77 7.65
CA GLU A 168 -5.64 13.90 6.52
C GLU A 168 -7.08 13.36 6.57
N SER A 169 -7.54 12.85 7.71
CA SER A 169 -8.84 12.15 7.84
C SER A 169 -10.00 12.99 8.40
N TRP A 170 -9.74 14.16 8.99
CA TRP A 170 -10.80 14.96 9.64
C TRP A 170 -11.88 15.43 8.66
N THR A 171 -11.53 15.75 7.42
CA THR A 171 -12.50 16.18 6.39
C THR A 171 -13.54 15.10 6.10
N THR A 172 -13.11 13.84 5.99
CA THR A 172 -13.97 12.65 5.81
C THR A 172 -14.79 12.31 7.07
N CYS A 173 -14.31 12.69 8.26
CA CYS A 173 -15.10 12.61 9.49
C CYS A 173 -16.20 13.70 9.50
N LYS A 174 -15.80 14.96 9.24
CA LYS A 174 -16.66 16.15 9.25
C LYS A 174 -17.79 16.09 8.21
N SER A 175 -17.58 15.46 7.06
CA SER A 175 -18.63 15.26 6.04
C SER A 175 -19.79 14.38 6.51
N ARG A 176 -19.64 13.62 7.62
CA ARG A 176 -20.73 12.85 8.23
C ARG A 176 -21.67 13.72 9.08
N PHE A 177 -21.26 14.92 9.48
CA PHE A 177 -22.05 15.80 10.36
C PHE A 177 -23.19 16.53 9.64
N SER A 178 -23.02 16.88 8.36
CA SER A 178 -23.98 17.69 7.59
C SER A 178 -25.39 17.07 7.55
N ASN A 179 -25.46 15.75 7.39
CA ASN A 179 -26.73 15.01 7.38
C ASN A 179 -27.38 15.03 8.77
N ILE A 180 -26.61 14.85 9.85
CA ILE A 180 -27.13 14.91 11.23
C ILE A 180 -27.67 16.32 11.55
N PHE A 181 -26.96 17.37 11.12
CA PHE A 181 -27.41 18.75 11.28
C PHE A 181 -28.70 19.03 10.48
N ARG A 182 -28.80 18.53 9.24
CA ARG A 182 -30.00 18.61 8.40
C ARG A 182 -31.21 17.90 9.03
N ASP A 183 -31.02 16.68 9.55
CA ASP A 183 -32.07 15.93 10.24
C ASP A 183 -32.55 16.68 11.50
N ILE A 184 -31.63 17.26 12.29
CA ILE A 184 -31.95 18.09 13.45
C ILE A 184 -32.71 19.36 13.03
N ALA A 185 -32.34 20.01 11.92
CA ALA A 185 -33.03 21.17 11.37
C ALA A 185 -34.46 20.84 10.90
N GLN A 186 -34.68 19.66 10.30
CA GLN A 186 -36.01 19.18 9.91
C GLN A 186 -36.88 18.88 11.13
N HIS A 187 -36.33 18.22 12.16
CA HIS A 187 -37.03 18.03 13.44
C HIS A 187 -37.35 19.35 14.16
N ARG A 188 -36.44 20.34 14.10
CA ARG A 188 -36.68 21.71 14.56
C ARG A 188 -37.87 22.34 13.83
N SER A 189 -37.91 22.25 12.49
CA SER A 189 -38.99 22.81 11.67
C SER A 189 -40.35 22.21 12.03
N LEU A 190 -40.43 20.89 12.28
CA LEU A 190 -41.65 20.22 12.76
C LEU A 190 -42.18 20.78 14.10
N ILE A 191 -41.29 21.13 15.02
CA ILE A 191 -41.63 21.73 16.32
C ILE A 191 -42.10 23.18 16.14
N GLU A 192 -41.33 23.99 15.40
CA GLU A 192 -41.63 25.42 15.16
C GLU A 192 -42.94 25.60 14.36
N SER A 193 -43.24 24.72 13.40
CA SER A 193 -44.49 24.74 12.63
C SER A 193 -45.67 24.06 13.32
N GLN A 194 -45.48 23.48 14.51
CA GLN A 194 -46.48 22.69 15.25
C GLN A 194 -47.14 21.57 14.43
N ALA A 195 -46.35 20.83 13.64
CA ALA A 195 -46.80 19.84 12.67
C ALA A 195 -47.80 18.77 13.17
N THR A 196 -48.59 18.24 12.23
CA THR A 196 -49.52 17.11 12.47
C THR A 196 -48.77 15.77 12.53
N PRO A 197 -49.36 14.70 13.11
CA PRO A 197 -48.73 13.38 13.13
C PRO A 197 -48.33 12.86 11.74
N SER A 198 -49.19 13.04 10.73
CA SER A 198 -48.90 12.63 9.34
C SER A 198 -47.72 13.37 8.72
N GLN A 199 -47.57 14.67 8.97
CA GLN A 199 -46.40 15.44 8.52
C GLN A 199 -45.10 15.00 9.22
N VAL A 200 -45.20 14.61 10.49
CA VAL A 200 -44.07 14.05 11.26
C VAL A 200 -43.67 12.67 10.72
N GLU A 201 -44.62 11.84 10.31
CA GLU A 201 -44.37 10.52 9.73
C GLU A 201 -43.80 10.62 8.30
N GLU A 202 -44.35 11.48 7.44
CA GLU A 202 -43.82 11.75 6.09
C GLU A 202 -42.37 12.22 6.12
N ILE A 203 -42.04 13.17 7.01
CA ILE A 203 -40.66 13.66 7.15
C ILE A 203 -39.74 12.59 7.77
N GLN A 204 -40.22 11.75 8.68
CA GLN A 204 -39.44 10.61 9.20
C GLN A 204 -39.13 9.57 8.12
N GLU A 205 -40.08 9.23 7.24
CA GLU A 205 -39.82 8.35 6.10
C GLU A 205 -38.80 8.97 5.13
N ASN A 206 -38.94 10.25 4.79
CA ASN A 206 -38.00 10.93 3.90
C ASN A 206 -36.58 11.02 4.49
N ILE A 207 -36.45 11.26 5.80
CA ILE A 207 -35.16 11.16 6.53
C ILE A 207 -34.61 9.73 6.41
N GLN A 208 -35.42 8.71 6.68
CA GLN A 208 -34.96 7.31 6.66
C GLN A 208 -34.50 6.85 5.26
N ARG A 209 -35.25 7.20 4.21
CA ARG A 209 -34.86 6.94 2.80
C ARG A 209 -33.56 7.68 2.45
N SER A 210 -33.42 8.95 2.86
CA SER A 210 -32.19 9.71 2.63
C SER A 210 -30.98 9.15 3.38
N ARG A 211 -31.17 8.60 4.59
CA ARG A 211 -30.09 7.94 5.35
C ARG A 211 -29.61 6.69 4.62
N GLN A 212 -30.52 5.80 4.23
CA GLN A 212 -30.16 4.56 3.52
C GLN A 212 -29.41 4.82 2.21
N ALA A 213 -29.86 5.79 1.40
CA ALA A 213 -29.18 6.17 0.16
C ALA A 213 -27.76 6.71 0.41
N GLN A 214 -27.54 7.47 1.51
CA GLN A 214 -26.24 8.04 1.85
C GLN A 214 -25.31 7.06 2.57
N GLU A 215 -25.84 6.05 3.25
CA GLU A 215 -25.06 4.92 3.78
C GLU A 215 -24.50 4.09 2.62
N ILE A 216 -25.34 3.75 1.62
CA ILE A 216 -24.90 3.09 0.38
C ILE A 216 -23.82 3.92 -0.35
N GLU A 217 -24.05 5.22 -0.58
CA GLU A 217 -23.07 6.08 -1.26
C GLU A 217 -21.73 6.17 -0.49
N PHE A 218 -21.79 6.25 0.85
CA PHE A 218 -20.60 6.33 1.70
C PHE A 218 -19.80 5.02 1.70
N ASP A 219 -20.49 3.88 1.76
CA ASP A 219 -19.85 2.56 1.76
C ASP A 219 -19.30 2.22 0.37
N GLU A 220 -20.02 2.52 -0.73
CA GLU A 220 -19.45 2.47 -2.09
C GLU A 220 -18.18 3.32 -2.23
N GLN A 221 -18.17 4.55 -1.69
CA GLN A 221 -16.97 5.39 -1.70
C GLN A 221 -15.82 4.79 -0.89
N ASN A 222 -16.10 4.07 0.20
CA ASN A 222 -15.07 3.41 0.99
C ASN A 222 -14.58 2.12 0.33
N GLU A 223 -15.44 1.30 -0.25
CA GLU A 223 -15.06 0.11 -1.02
C GLU A 223 -14.18 0.48 -2.22
N ARG A 224 -14.53 1.56 -2.95
CA ARG A 224 -13.69 2.09 -4.03
C ARG A 224 -12.30 2.52 -3.51
N ARG A 225 -12.22 3.24 -2.39
CA ARG A 225 -10.95 3.64 -1.75
C ARG A 225 -10.16 2.44 -1.23
N LEU A 226 -10.82 1.46 -0.63
CA LEU A 226 -10.23 0.24 -0.09
C LEU A 226 -9.67 -0.60 -1.22
N GLY A 227 -10.41 -0.78 -2.31
CA GLY A 227 -9.94 -1.43 -3.54
C GLY A 227 -8.73 -0.71 -4.16
N GLU A 228 -8.69 0.62 -4.15
CA GLU A 228 -7.54 1.38 -4.67
C GLU A 228 -6.30 1.32 -3.75
N VAL A 229 -6.48 1.40 -2.44
CA VAL A 229 -5.41 1.16 -1.46
C VAL A 229 -4.94 -0.29 -1.52
N HIS A 230 -5.82 -1.28 -1.63
CA HIS A 230 -5.46 -2.70 -1.77
C HIS A 230 -4.68 -2.96 -3.07
N ASN A 231 -5.08 -2.34 -4.19
CA ASN A 231 -4.35 -2.39 -5.47
C ASN A 231 -3.06 -1.55 -5.49
N TRP A 232 -2.79 -0.75 -4.45
CA TRP A 232 -1.53 -0.04 -4.25
C TRP A 232 -0.63 -0.77 -3.24
N LEU A 233 -1.20 -1.29 -2.16
CA LEU A 233 -0.50 -2.20 -1.28
C LEU A 233 -0.05 -3.43 -2.08
N ARG A 234 -0.89 -4.04 -2.93
CA ARG A 234 -0.63 -5.33 -3.61
C ARG A 234 -0.03 -6.33 -2.60
N PRO A 235 -0.84 -6.78 -1.62
CA PRO A 235 -0.41 -7.79 -0.67
C PRO A 235 -0.12 -9.11 -1.39
N ALA A 236 0.74 -9.94 -0.80
CA ALA A 236 0.82 -11.34 -1.16
C ALA A 236 -0.42 -12.08 -0.64
N ASP A 237 -0.99 -12.95 -1.49
CA ASP A 237 -2.14 -13.80 -1.17
C ASP A 237 -1.73 -14.91 -0.20
N VAL A 238 -1.65 -14.57 1.09
CA VAL A 238 -1.37 -15.50 2.19
C VAL A 238 -2.62 -16.24 2.67
N ASP A 239 -3.80 -15.83 2.19
CA ASP A 239 -5.08 -16.38 2.63
C ASP A 239 -5.38 -17.70 1.90
N VAL A 240 -4.99 -17.83 0.62
CA VAL A 240 -5.02 -19.12 -0.10
C VAL A 240 -4.08 -20.16 0.54
N ASP A 241 -2.91 -19.75 1.02
CA ASP A 241 -2.03 -20.63 1.82
C ASP A 241 -2.70 -21.02 3.14
N HIS A 242 -3.22 -20.03 3.89
CA HIS A 242 -3.86 -20.27 5.18
C HIS A 242 -5.06 -21.22 5.06
N ALA A 243 -5.91 -21.02 4.04
CA ALA A 243 -7.02 -21.91 3.71
C ALA A 243 -6.56 -23.32 3.31
N THR A 244 -5.37 -23.45 2.71
CA THR A 244 -4.75 -24.75 2.41
C THR A 244 -4.28 -25.44 3.69
N PHE A 245 -3.59 -24.73 4.59
CA PHE A 245 -3.18 -25.28 5.89
C PHE A 245 -4.37 -25.64 6.81
N LEU A 246 -5.47 -24.88 6.74
CA LEU A 246 -6.72 -25.20 7.42
C LEU A 246 -7.34 -26.50 6.90
N LYS A 247 -7.41 -26.69 5.57
CA LYS A 247 -7.86 -27.96 4.97
C LYS A 247 -6.99 -29.13 5.40
N VAL A 248 -5.66 -28.96 5.37
CA VAL A 248 -4.73 -30.01 5.82
C VAL A 248 -4.94 -30.33 7.32
N ARG A 249 -5.16 -29.34 8.22
CA ARG A 249 -5.48 -29.64 9.62
C ARG A 249 -6.82 -30.34 9.83
N ALA A 250 -7.81 -30.13 8.96
CA ALA A 250 -9.11 -30.79 9.07
C ALA A 250 -9.00 -32.33 8.91
N ASP A 251 -8.05 -32.80 8.09
CA ASP A 251 -7.76 -34.22 7.89
C ASP A 251 -7.07 -34.89 9.10
N TYR A 252 -6.40 -34.13 9.97
CA TYR A 252 -5.62 -34.63 11.12
C TYR A 252 -6.06 -33.99 12.45
N PRO A 253 -7.31 -34.24 12.90
CA PRO A 253 -7.91 -33.55 14.04
C PRO A 253 -7.20 -33.88 15.35
N GLY A 254 -6.64 -32.85 15.99
CA GLY A 254 -5.95 -32.97 17.29
C GLY A 254 -4.43 -32.81 17.21
N THR A 255 -3.86 -32.74 16.01
CA THR A 255 -2.45 -32.37 15.82
C THR A 255 -2.15 -30.95 16.32
N GLY A 256 -0.95 -30.72 16.84
CA GLY A 256 -0.46 -29.42 17.34
C GLY A 256 -1.01 -29.00 18.70
N LYS A 257 -1.83 -29.82 19.37
CA LYS A 257 -2.39 -29.52 20.70
C LYS A 257 -1.33 -29.25 21.76
N TRP A 258 -0.22 -30.00 21.72
CA TRP A 258 0.88 -29.88 22.67
C TRP A 258 1.41 -28.43 22.78
N LEU A 259 1.38 -27.65 21.69
CA LEU A 259 1.80 -26.25 21.71
C LEU A 259 0.82 -25.37 22.50
N LEU A 260 -0.49 -25.65 22.43
CA LEU A 260 -1.50 -24.98 23.25
C LEU A 260 -1.45 -25.42 24.72
N GLU A 261 -0.85 -26.58 24.98
CA GLU A 261 -0.64 -27.16 26.32
C GLU A 261 0.72 -26.78 26.92
N ASN A 262 1.65 -26.20 26.14
CA ASN A 262 2.94 -25.69 26.61
C ASN A 262 2.77 -24.43 27.49
N GLU A 263 3.39 -24.42 28.68
CA GLU A 263 3.26 -23.31 29.64
C GLU A 263 3.79 -21.97 29.08
N SER A 264 4.97 -21.96 28.46
CA SER A 264 5.54 -20.74 27.86
C SER A 264 4.70 -20.22 26.68
N PHE A 265 3.99 -21.10 25.97
CA PHE A 265 3.01 -20.67 24.96
C PHE A 265 1.76 -20.10 25.61
N LYS A 266 1.17 -20.75 26.63
CA LYS A 266 0.00 -20.24 27.38
C LYS A 266 0.26 -18.84 27.93
N ASP A 267 1.42 -18.65 28.56
CA ASP A 267 1.92 -17.39 29.10
C ASP A 267 1.98 -16.27 28.03
N TRP A 268 2.49 -16.59 26.83
CA TRP A 268 2.51 -15.66 25.71
C TRP A 268 1.14 -15.47 25.02
N PHE A 269 0.25 -16.47 25.06
CA PHE A 269 -0.97 -16.50 24.26
C PHE A 269 -2.22 -16.00 25.00
N HIS A 270 -2.30 -16.10 26.33
CA HIS A 270 -3.50 -15.69 27.06
C HIS A 270 -3.50 -14.19 27.41
N PRO A 271 -4.56 -13.41 27.07
CA PRO A 271 -4.65 -11.98 27.38
C PRO A 271 -4.74 -11.60 28.87
N GLN A 272 -4.82 -12.58 29.78
CA GLN A 272 -5.03 -12.34 31.22
C GLN A 272 -3.75 -12.47 32.06
N TYR A 273 -2.65 -12.92 31.46
CA TYR A 273 -1.36 -13.08 32.14
C TYR A 273 -0.35 -12.05 31.61
N ALA A 274 0.29 -11.36 32.56
CA ALA A 274 1.35 -10.37 32.34
C ALA A 274 2.17 -10.24 33.64
N PRO A 275 3.49 -9.94 33.58
CA PRO A 275 4.26 -9.53 32.41
C PRO A 275 5.12 -10.68 31.85
N VAL A 276 4.69 -11.26 30.73
CA VAL A 276 5.47 -12.18 29.89
C VAL A 276 5.96 -11.38 28.69
N PRO A 277 7.18 -11.59 28.16
CA PRO A 277 7.64 -10.88 26.98
C PRO A 277 6.65 -11.06 25.80
N PRO A 278 6.19 -9.98 25.15
CA PRO A 278 5.23 -10.05 24.03
C PRO A 278 5.80 -10.68 22.75
N LEU A 279 7.10 -10.98 22.75
CA LEU A 279 7.86 -11.55 21.64
C LEU A 279 8.19 -13.02 21.95
N LEU A 280 7.76 -13.92 21.07
CA LEU A 280 8.01 -15.36 21.16
C LEU A 280 8.68 -15.87 19.89
N TRP A 281 9.68 -16.75 20.03
CA TRP A 281 10.34 -17.43 18.92
C TRP A 281 10.00 -18.94 18.94
N LEU A 282 9.25 -19.43 17.96
CA LEU A 282 9.05 -20.85 17.73
C LEU A 282 10.10 -21.36 16.75
N SER A 283 10.99 -22.22 17.23
CA SER A 283 12.11 -22.76 16.47
C SER A 283 11.97 -24.27 16.24
N GLY A 284 12.50 -24.77 15.12
CA GLY A 284 12.51 -26.20 14.82
C GLY A 284 13.20 -26.52 13.49
N ILE A 285 13.60 -27.79 13.33
CA ILE A 285 14.26 -28.28 12.11
C ILE A 285 13.38 -28.09 10.85
N PRO A 286 13.96 -28.16 9.62
CA PRO A 286 13.16 -28.31 8.40
C PRO A 286 12.13 -29.43 8.56
N GLY A 287 10.90 -29.26 8.06
CA GLY A 287 9.85 -30.29 8.16
C GLY A 287 9.31 -30.63 9.56
N ALA A 288 9.63 -29.86 10.62
CA ALA A 288 9.10 -30.06 11.98
C ALA A 288 7.65 -29.57 12.20
N GLY A 289 6.85 -29.37 11.13
CA GLY A 289 5.46 -28.88 11.24
C GLY A 289 5.29 -27.39 11.58
N LYS A 290 6.38 -26.59 11.62
CA LYS A 290 6.39 -25.14 11.96
C LYS A 290 5.19 -24.35 11.41
N THR A 291 4.99 -24.34 10.10
CA THR A 291 3.90 -23.61 9.40
C THR A 291 2.50 -24.10 9.81
N MET A 292 2.33 -25.39 10.08
CA MET A 292 1.06 -25.96 10.55
C MET A 292 0.71 -25.49 11.96
N LEU A 293 1.72 -25.36 12.83
CA LEU A 293 1.62 -24.76 14.16
C LEU A 293 1.37 -23.25 14.08
N ALA A 294 2.10 -22.51 13.24
CA ALA A 294 1.88 -21.09 13.00
C ALA A 294 0.44 -20.80 12.54
N SER A 295 -0.08 -21.60 11.61
CA SER A 295 -1.47 -21.55 11.17
C SER A 295 -2.48 -21.98 12.26
N LEU A 296 -2.10 -22.84 13.22
CA LEU A 296 -2.92 -23.16 14.39
C LEU A 296 -3.01 -21.98 15.37
N VAL A 297 -1.90 -21.27 15.60
CA VAL A 297 -1.86 -20.04 16.42
C VAL A 297 -2.73 -18.96 15.80
N VAL A 298 -2.66 -18.73 14.49
CA VAL A 298 -3.54 -17.79 13.76
C VAL A 298 -5.02 -18.14 13.96
N GLN A 299 -5.40 -19.40 13.76
CA GLN A 299 -6.78 -19.84 13.97
C GLN A 299 -7.21 -19.59 15.42
N LYS A 300 -6.42 -20.03 16.40
CA LYS A 300 -6.77 -19.89 17.83
C LYS A 300 -6.81 -18.42 18.27
N ALA A 301 -5.96 -17.56 17.72
CA ALA A 301 -6.00 -16.12 18.00
C ALA A 301 -7.31 -15.47 17.52
N SER A 302 -7.87 -15.94 16.40
CA SER A 302 -9.16 -15.46 15.88
C SER A 302 -10.37 -15.92 16.71
N GLU A 303 -10.22 -16.99 17.51
CA GLU A 303 -11.25 -17.50 18.42
C GLU A 303 -11.30 -16.75 19.77
N LEU A 304 -10.31 -15.89 20.07
CA LEU A 304 -10.19 -15.14 21.33
C LEU A 304 -11.31 -14.09 21.51
N LYS A 305 -11.64 -13.78 22.77
CA LYS A 305 -12.65 -12.78 23.15
C LYS A 305 -12.14 -11.88 24.30
N PRO A 306 -12.19 -10.54 24.16
CA PRO A 306 -12.56 -9.78 22.96
C PRO A 306 -11.60 -10.06 21.79
N ALA A 307 -12.13 -10.01 20.56
CA ALA A 307 -11.38 -10.40 19.38
C ALA A 307 -10.23 -9.41 19.10
N PRO A 308 -8.96 -9.87 19.03
CA PRO A 308 -7.83 -9.03 18.62
C PRO A 308 -7.76 -8.91 17.09
N THR A 309 -6.95 -7.98 16.60
CA THR A 309 -6.55 -7.96 15.19
C THR A 309 -5.51 -9.07 14.94
N VAL A 310 -5.88 -10.12 14.23
CA VAL A 310 -4.95 -11.21 13.89
C VAL A 310 -4.34 -10.94 12.51
N LEU A 311 -3.02 -10.90 12.44
CA LEU A 311 -2.26 -10.65 11.21
C LEU A 311 -1.20 -11.74 11.04
N TYR A 312 -0.96 -12.18 9.81
CA TYR A 312 -0.02 -13.26 9.53
C TYR A 312 0.68 -13.12 8.18
N PHE A 313 1.89 -13.69 8.10
CA PHE A 313 2.66 -13.74 6.87
C PHE A 313 3.43 -15.06 6.76
N TYR A 314 3.34 -15.69 5.59
CA TYR A 314 4.09 -16.90 5.24
C TYR A 314 5.17 -16.52 4.23
N CYS A 315 6.40 -16.39 4.71
CA CYS A 315 7.56 -16.12 3.86
C CYS A 315 7.81 -17.30 2.91
N LYS A 316 8.40 -17.05 1.74
CA LYS A 316 8.76 -18.10 0.77
C LYS A 316 10.07 -17.78 0.06
N HIS A 317 10.95 -18.77 -0.07
CA HIS A 317 12.28 -18.63 -0.65
C HIS A 317 12.25 -18.27 -2.15
N GLU A 318 13.27 -17.52 -2.60
CA GLU A 318 13.41 -16.99 -3.98
C GLU A 318 12.16 -16.25 -4.53
N ASN A 319 11.26 -15.75 -3.67
CA ASN A 319 10.01 -15.09 -4.05
C ASN A 319 9.98 -13.61 -3.62
N PRO A 320 10.18 -12.65 -4.55
CA PRO A 320 10.20 -11.20 -4.26
C PRO A 320 8.87 -10.59 -3.75
N GLU A 321 7.78 -11.35 -3.74
CA GLU A 321 6.53 -10.95 -3.07
C GLU A 321 6.40 -11.56 -1.67
N ARG A 322 7.40 -12.31 -1.18
CA ARG A 322 7.35 -13.07 0.08
C ARG A 322 8.66 -13.20 0.87
N ASP A 323 9.76 -12.62 0.42
CA ASP A 323 11.08 -12.78 1.06
C ASP A 323 11.61 -11.51 1.75
N ASN A 324 10.88 -10.39 1.71
CA ASN A 324 11.37 -9.06 2.09
C ASN A 324 10.40 -8.25 2.96
N PHE A 325 10.95 -7.28 3.70
CA PHE A 325 10.19 -6.42 4.61
C PHE A 325 9.06 -5.64 3.91
N VAL A 326 9.30 -5.17 2.68
CA VAL A 326 8.33 -4.37 1.92
C VAL A 326 7.13 -5.24 1.49
N ALA A 327 7.35 -6.52 1.18
CA ALA A 327 6.27 -7.48 0.89
C ALA A 327 5.45 -7.85 2.13
N LEU A 328 6.15 -8.20 3.21
CA LEU A 328 5.54 -8.51 4.51
C LEU A 328 4.67 -7.35 5.00
N GLY A 329 5.21 -6.13 4.98
CA GLY A 329 4.46 -4.93 5.37
C GLY A 329 3.22 -4.68 4.50
N ARG A 330 3.32 -4.84 3.17
CA ARG A 330 2.16 -4.72 2.27
C ARG A 330 1.01 -5.65 2.66
N SER A 331 1.29 -6.92 3.00
CA SER A 331 0.26 -7.88 3.45
C SER A 331 -0.34 -7.55 4.82
N LEU A 332 0.48 -7.25 5.83
CA LEU A 332 -0.03 -6.90 7.16
C LEU A 332 -0.88 -5.62 7.13
N LEU A 333 -0.53 -4.63 6.28
CA LEU A 333 -1.31 -3.41 6.09
C LEU A 333 -2.66 -3.67 5.42
N ALA A 334 -2.74 -4.58 4.46
CA ALA A 334 -3.99 -4.95 3.81
C ALA A 334 -4.93 -5.70 4.77
N GLN A 335 -4.39 -6.70 5.49
CA GLN A 335 -5.11 -7.41 6.55
C GLN A 335 -5.59 -6.47 7.66
N PHE A 336 -4.76 -5.49 8.08
CA PHE A 336 -5.15 -4.51 9.08
C PHE A 336 -6.34 -3.67 8.63
N LEU A 337 -6.34 -3.16 7.39
CA LEU A 337 -7.46 -2.37 6.87
C LEU A 337 -8.76 -3.19 6.77
N HIS A 338 -8.68 -4.47 6.40
CA HIS A 338 -9.83 -5.38 6.39
C HIS A 338 -10.47 -5.51 7.80
N HIS A 339 -9.66 -5.55 8.86
CA HIS A 339 -10.13 -5.53 10.25
C HIS A 339 -10.51 -4.13 10.77
N ASN A 340 -9.94 -3.05 10.22
CA ASN A 340 -10.12 -1.69 10.72
C ASN A 340 -10.01 -0.62 9.62
N ASN A 341 -11.15 -0.26 9.04
CA ASN A 341 -11.28 0.80 8.02
C ASN A 341 -11.08 2.23 8.55
N GLU A 342 -10.90 2.49 9.85
CA GLU A 342 -10.81 3.87 10.38
C GLU A 342 -9.59 4.65 9.86
N LEU A 343 -8.51 3.95 9.48
CA LEU A 343 -7.31 4.56 8.88
C LEU A 343 -7.34 4.65 7.35
N LEU A 344 -8.36 4.09 6.69
CA LEU A 344 -8.47 4.06 5.24
C LEU A 344 -8.35 5.45 4.58
N PRO A 345 -8.94 6.55 5.11
CA PRO A 345 -8.77 7.88 4.51
C PRO A 345 -7.32 8.36 4.48
N SER A 346 -6.55 8.12 5.57
CA SER A 346 -5.14 8.48 5.66
C SER A 346 -4.30 7.63 4.69
N PHE A 347 -4.55 6.32 4.64
CA PHE A 347 -3.89 5.41 3.70
C PHE A 347 -4.19 5.79 2.24
N TYR A 348 -5.41 6.17 1.93
CA TYR A 348 -5.81 6.65 0.60
C TYR A 348 -5.12 7.97 0.23
N GLN A 349 -4.97 8.90 1.18
CA GLN A 349 -4.22 10.14 0.93
C GLN A 349 -2.72 9.89 0.77
N LYS A 350 -2.13 8.97 1.56
CA LYS A 350 -0.74 8.51 1.39
C LYS A 350 -0.53 7.83 0.03
N PHE A 351 -1.48 7.01 -0.42
CA PHE A 351 -1.50 6.47 -1.79
C PHE A 351 -1.48 7.59 -2.84
N CYS A 352 -2.45 8.51 -2.82
CA CYS A 352 -2.50 9.64 -3.76
C CYS A 352 -1.21 10.48 -3.78
N ARG A 353 -0.62 10.74 -2.60
CA ARG A 353 0.63 11.51 -2.46
C ARG A 353 1.88 10.75 -2.89
N SER A 354 1.91 9.42 -2.73
CA SER A 354 3.11 8.60 -2.94
C SER A 354 3.62 8.62 -4.38
N GLY A 355 2.73 8.81 -5.36
CA GLY A 355 3.07 8.65 -6.77
C GLY A 355 3.47 7.22 -7.17
N GLN A 356 3.28 6.20 -6.31
CA GLN A 356 3.73 4.84 -6.59
C GLN A 356 2.61 3.97 -7.21
N VAL A 357 2.98 3.03 -8.08
CA VAL A 357 2.05 2.05 -8.71
C VAL A 357 1.61 1.00 -7.70
N VAL A 358 2.62 0.49 -6.99
CA VAL A 358 2.61 -0.42 -5.86
C VAL A 358 3.50 0.20 -4.78
N LEU A 359 3.17 0.05 -3.50
CA LEU A 359 3.97 0.54 -2.38
C LEU A 359 5.34 -0.15 -2.38
N SER A 360 6.41 0.60 -2.67
CA SER A 360 7.78 0.07 -2.78
C SER A 360 8.80 0.81 -1.90
N SER A 361 8.43 1.93 -1.27
CA SER A 361 9.30 2.63 -0.32
C SER A 361 9.25 1.96 1.06
N PRO A 362 10.36 1.40 1.59
CA PRO A 362 10.37 0.81 2.94
C PRO A 362 10.05 1.84 4.01
N ILE A 363 10.52 3.08 3.87
CA ILE A 363 10.25 4.18 4.82
C ILE A 363 8.74 4.46 4.92
N LEU A 364 8.01 4.39 3.79
CA LEU A 364 6.55 4.58 3.79
C LEU A 364 5.81 3.36 4.33
N VAL A 365 6.34 2.14 4.12
CA VAL A 365 5.83 0.92 4.77
C VAL A 365 5.97 1.03 6.30
N GLU A 366 7.13 1.48 6.80
CA GLU A 366 7.34 1.71 8.23
C GLU A 366 6.41 2.78 8.81
N GLU A 367 6.20 3.90 8.10
CA GLU A 367 5.28 4.96 8.54
C GLU A 367 3.85 4.41 8.67
N LEU A 368 3.38 3.65 7.68
CA LEU A 368 2.03 3.07 7.66
C LEU A 368 1.86 1.96 8.70
N LEU A 369 2.86 1.09 8.90
CA LEU A 369 2.82 0.04 9.94
C LEU A 369 2.83 0.67 11.34
N THR A 370 3.68 1.68 11.57
CA THR A 370 3.70 2.44 12.83
C THR A 370 2.36 3.12 13.09
N LEU A 371 1.70 3.65 12.04
CA LEU A 371 0.38 4.26 12.14
C LEU A 371 -0.73 3.24 12.42
N ALA A 372 -0.70 2.06 11.78
CA ALA A 372 -1.64 0.98 12.00
C ALA A 372 -1.53 0.40 13.42
N PHE A 373 -0.33 -0.07 13.80
CA PHE A 373 -0.07 -0.65 15.11
C PHE A 373 -0.21 0.38 16.24
N GLY A 374 0.07 1.65 15.99
CA GLY A 374 -0.13 2.75 16.95
C GLY A 374 -1.60 3.08 17.23
N ASN A 375 -2.55 2.70 16.36
CA ASN A 375 -3.99 2.84 16.60
C ASN A 375 -4.69 1.48 16.86
N CYS A 376 -3.94 0.38 16.93
CA CYS A 376 -4.51 -0.95 17.16
C CYS A 376 -4.87 -1.16 18.65
N LYS A 377 -6.09 -1.66 18.92
CA LYS A 377 -6.54 -1.97 20.29
C LYS A 377 -5.81 -3.18 20.89
N SER A 378 -5.59 -4.23 20.10
CA SER A 378 -4.72 -5.37 20.41
C SER A 378 -4.44 -6.15 19.13
N ALA A 379 -3.21 -6.66 18.94
CA ALA A 379 -2.87 -7.49 17.78
C ALA A 379 -2.03 -8.72 18.12
N TYR A 380 -2.27 -9.80 17.38
CA TYR A 380 -1.41 -10.99 17.31
C TYR A 380 -0.80 -11.04 15.91
N ILE A 381 0.53 -11.06 15.83
CA ILE A 381 1.30 -10.99 14.58
C ILE A 381 2.08 -12.30 14.45
N ILE A 382 1.79 -13.12 13.43
CA ILE A 382 2.43 -14.43 13.23
C ILE A 382 3.28 -14.38 11.95
N LEU A 383 4.61 -14.43 12.09
CA LEU A 383 5.56 -14.33 10.99
C LEU A 383 6.29 -15.66 10.81
N ASP A 384 5.87 -16.44 9.81
CA ASP A 384 6.37 -17.80 9.56
C ASP A 384 7.33 -17.86 8.37
N GLY A 385 8.25 -18.83 8.40
CA GLY A 385 9.26 -19.03 7.36
C GLY A 385 10.35 -17.96 7.30
N LEU A 386 10.62 -17.23 8.40
CA LEU A 386 11.64 -16.16 8.38
C LEU A 386 13.05 -16.66 8.03
N ASP A 387 13.32 -17.96 8.13
CA ASP A 387 14.54 -18.55 7.61
C ASP A 387 14.68 -18.52 6.08
N GLU A 388 13.57 -18.50 5.34
CA GLU A 388 13.54 -18.47 3.86
C GLU A 388 13.88 -17.09 3.27
N CYS A 389 13.76 -16.02 4.06
CA CYS A 389 14.13 -14.66 3.67
C CYS A 389 15.66 -14.48 3.56
N PRO A 390 16.17 -13.68 2.60
CA PRO A 390 17.55 -13.19 2.60
C PRO A 390 17.97 -12.63 3.97
N ARG A 391 19.22 -12.91 4.36
CA ARG A 391 19.71 -12.68 5.72
C ARG A 391 19.64 -11.21 6.17
N ASP A 392 19.81 -10.27 5.25
CA ASP A 392 19.62 -8.84 5.48
C ASP A 392 18.14 -8.50 5.74
N GLN A 393 17.22 -9.07 4.95
CA GLN A 393 15.78 -8.89 5.11
C GLN A 393 15.27 -9.50 6.41
N ARG A 394 15.67 -10.74 6.73
CA ARG A 394 15.35 -11.40 8.00
C ARG A 394 15.72 -10.52 9.19
N LYS A 395 16.97 -10.04 9.23
CA LYS A 395 17.48 -9.16 10.28
C LYS A 395 16.76 -7.81 10.33
N TYR A 396 16.38 -7.25 9.18
CA TYR A 396 15.60 -6.01 9.10
C TYR A 396 14.21 -6.19 9.71
N ILE A 397 13.49 -7.23 9.30
CA ILE A 397 12.15 -7.59 9.79
C ILE A 397 12.19 -7.79 11.31
N THR A 398 13.07 -8.67 11.80
CA THR A 398 13.21 -8.93 13.24
C THR A 398 13.51 -7.66 13.99
N LYS A 399 14.53 -6.89 13.61
CA LYS A 399 14.89 -5.64 14.32
C LYS A 399 13.75 -4.62 14.33
N TRP A 400 12.97 -4.51 13.26
CA TRP A 400 11.87 -3.56 13.17
C TRP A 400 10.69 -3.96 14.08
N PHE A 401 10.24 -5.21 14.02
CA PHE A 401 9.13 -5.69 14.87
C PHE A 401 9.51 -5.76 16.35
N ARG A 402 10.75 -6.13 16.66
CA ARG A 402 11.28 -6.07 18.02
C ARG A 402 11.19 -4.66 18.56
N LYS A 403 11.80 -3.68 17.88
CA LYS A 403 11.73 -2.28 18.28
C LYS A 403 10.29 -1.76 18.45
N LEU A 404 9.39 -2.05 17.50
CA LEU A 404 7.98 -1.63 17.57
C LEU A 404 7.29 -2.03 18.89
N ILE A 405 7.65 -3.19 19.43
CA ILE A 405 6.99 -3.83 20.56
C ILE A 405 7.78 -3.60 21.87
N GLU A 406 9.11 -3.56 21.81
CA GLU A 406 10.00 -3.22 22.93
C GLU A 406 9.91 -1.73 23.31
N ASP A 407 9.64 -0.83 22.35
CA ASP A 407 9.39 0.61 22.60
C ASP A 407 7.99 0.90 23.22
N LEU A 408 7.16 -0.12 23.48
CA LEU A 408 5.81 0.09 24.04
C LEU A 408 5.86 0.55 25.51
N PRO A 409 4.97 1.47 25.94
CA PRO A 409 4.84 1.84 27.35
C PRO A 409 4.52 0.62 28.21
N SER A 410 5.13 0.48 29.39
CA SER A 410 4.98 -0.69 30.28
C SER A 410 3.55 -0.96 30.80
N LYS A 411 2.59 -0.07 30.51
CA LYS A 411 1.15 -0.22 30.80
C LYS A 411 0.33 -0.71 29.60
N GLU A 412 0.97 -0.93 28.45
CA GLU A 412 0.42 -1.41 27.19
C GLU A 412 1.35 -2.45 26.51
N ALA A 413 2.33 -3.01 27.23
CA ALA A 413 3.34 -3.91 26.67
C ALA A 413 2.75 -5.24 26.15
N ASP A 414 1.56 -5.61 26.62
CA ASP A 414 0.78 -6.77 26.20
C ASP A 414 -0.09 -6.52 24.96
N ARG A 415 -0.20 -5.27 24.50
CA ARG A 415 -1.11 -4.81 23.45
C ARG A 415 -0.79 -5.40 22.08
N LEU A 416 0.49 -5.55 21.74
CA LEU A 416 0.95 -6.17 20.50
C LEU A 416 1.78 -7.40 20.87
N ARG A 417 1.41 -8.57 20.35
CA ARG A 417 2.14 -9.83 20.57
C ARG A 417 2.63 -10.36 19.23
N CYS A 418 3.90 -10.74 19.14
CA CYS A 418 4.51 -11.22 17.89
C CYS A 418 5.16 -12.59 18.08
N LEU A 419 4.78 -13.52 17.22
CA LEU A 419 5.36 -14.85 17.10
C LEU A 419 6.24 -14.90 15.85
N PHE A 420 7.54 -14.99 16.05
CA PHE A 420 8.50 -15.31 14.99
C PHE A 420 8.60 -16.84 14.87
N VAL A 421 8.50 -17.39 13.67
CA VAL A 421 8.67 -18.83 13.43
C VAL A 421 9.77 -19.06 12.39
N SER A 422 10.79 -19.83 12.75
CA SER A 422 11.95 -20.09 11.87
C SER A 422 12.74 -21.37 12.20
N GLN A 423 13.76 -21.67 11.40
CA GLN A 423 14.82 -22.60 11.79
C GLN A 423 15.72 -22.06 12.91
N ASP A 424 16.25 -22.98 13.72
CA ASP A 424 17.29 -22.76 14.72
C ASP A 424 18.69 -22.70 14.07
N ASP A 425 18.88 -21.73 13.16
CA ASP A 425 20.13 -21.54 12.41
C ASP A 425 21.10 -20.52 13.07
N GLY A 426 22.36 -20.53 12.64
CA GLY A 426 23.42 -19.67 13.21
C GLY A 426 23.16 -18.16 13.14
N PRO A 427 22.51 -17.64 12.07
CA PRO A 427 21.95 -16.28 12.06
C PRO A 427 20.78 -16.06 13.03
N ALA A 428 19.78 -16.94 13.05
CA ALA A 428 18.57 -16.81 13.86
C ALA A 428 18.90 -16.72 15.36
N ARG A 429 19.82 -17.56 15.85
CA ARG A 429 20.37 -17.48 17.22
C ARG A 429 20.96 -16.11 17.58
N LYS A 430 21.35 -15.28 16.61
CA LYS A 430 21.90 -13.93 16.84
C LYS A 430 20.88 -12.81 16.66
N ASP A 431 19.80 -13.07 15.94
CA ASP A 431 18.70 -12.11 15.76
C ASP A 431 17.60 -12.29 16.84
N PHE A 432 17.59 -13.45 17.53
CA PHE A 432 16.62 -13.84 18.58
C PHE A 432 17.25 -14.30 19.92
N ASP A 433 18.55 -14.04 20.16
CA ASP A 433 19.41 -14.59 21.26
C ASP A 433 18.87 -14.39 22.71
N ASP A 434 17.95 -13.44 22.88
CA ASP A 434 17.39 -12.95 24.13
C ASP A 434 15.84 -13.01 24.19
N LEU A 435 15.18 -13.61 23.20
CA LEU A 435 13.74 -13.80 23.19
C LEU A 435 13.31 -15.05 23.98
N ALA A 436 12.08 -15.04 24.49
CA ALA A 436 11.44 -16.29 24.91
C ALA A 436 11.33 -17.21 23.70
N SER A 437 11.78 -18.46 23.85
CA SER A 437 11.84 -19.42 22.73
C SER A 437 11.23 -20.77 23.09
N ILE A 438 10.41 -21.31 22.20
CA ILE A 438 9.97 -22.70 22.21
C ILE A 438 10.71 -23.41 21.08
N LYS A 439 11.33 -24.55 21.38
CA LYS A 439 12.01 -25.38 20.40
C LYS A 439 11.26 -26.70 20.26
N ILE A 440 10.72 -26.95 19.07
CA ILE A 440 9.98 -28.17 18.75
C ILE A 440 10.93 -29.37 18.88
N ALA A 441 10.60 -30.32 19.76
CA ALA A 441 11.33 -31.55 19.99
C ALA A 441 10.73 -32.76 19.23
N ASP A 442 11.47 -33.87 19.20
CA ASP A 442 10.99 -35.15 18.65
C ASP A 442 9.78 -35.67 19.46
N GLU A 443 9.81 -35.48 20.79
CA GLU A 443 8.75 -35.88 21.72
C GLU A 443 7.44 -35.12 21.48
N ASP A 444 7.52 -33.80 21.26
CA ASP A 444 6.35 -32.93 20.99
C ASP A 444 5.59 -33.39 19.74
N THR A 445 6.33 -33.76 18.69
CA THR A 445 5.77 -34.11 17.38
C THR A 445 5.36 -35.57 17.24
N GLN A 446 5.78 -36.46 18.16
CA GLN A 446 5.54 -37.91 18.03
C GLN A 446 4.06 -38.26 17.88
N HIS A 447 3.19 -37.76 18.77
CA HIS A 447 1.75 -38.02 18.72
C HIS A 447 1.13 -37.56 17.39
N ASP A 448 1.58 -36.41 16.91
CA ASP A 448 1.05 -35.80 15.69
C ASP A 448 1.50 -36.57 14.42
N ILE A 449 2.70 -37.17 14.45
CA ILE A 449 3.21 -38.10 13.42
C ILE A 449 2.44 -39.43 13.48
N GLU A 450 2.13 -39.94 14.68
CA GLU A 450 1.33 -41.16 14.87
C GLU A 450 -0.08 -40.99 14.30
N GLU A 451 -0.78 -39.89 14.60
CA GLU A 451 -2.11 -39.60 14.03
C GLU A 451 -2.05 -39.37 12.51
N TYR A 452 -1.03 -38.65 12.01
CA TYR A 452 -0.81 -38.50 10.57
C TYR A 452 -0.67 -39.87 9.88
N CYS A 453 0.19 -40.75 10.41
CA CYS A 453 0.38 -42.10 9.87
C CYS A 453 -0.90 -42.93 9.94
N ARG A 454 -1.68 -42.83 11.03
CA ARG A 454 -2.96 -43.55 11.19
C ARG A 454 -4.01 -43.11 10.18
N VAL A 455 -4.06 -41.83 9.81
CA VAL A 455 -4.96 -41.31 8.77
C VAL A 455 -4.51 -41.74 7.38
N GLN A 456 -3.20 -41.70 7.08
CA GLN A 456 -2.68 -42.20 5.79
C GLN A 456 -2.91 -43.71 5.61
N ALA A 457 -2.72 -44.49 6.68
CA ALA A 457 -3.00 -45.93 6.69
C ALA A 457 -4.47 -46.24 6.38
N ARG A 458 -5.41 -45.47 6.93
CA ARG A 458 -6.84 -45.59 6.62
C ARG A 458 -7.14 -45.33 5.14
N LYS A 459 -6.55 -44.28 4.56
CA LYS A 459 -6.68 -43.97 3.12
C LYS A 459 -6.09 -45.08 2.23
N LEU A 460 -5.01 -45.73 2.68
CA LEU A 460 -4.45 -46.90 1.99
C LEU A 460 -5.41 -48.10 2.00
N LEU A 461 -6.10 -48.35 3.13
CA LEU A 461 -7.12 -49.40 3.28
C LEU A 461 -8.39 -49.11 2.46
N GLU A 462 -8.86 -47.86 2.47
CA GLU A 462 -10.01 -47.41 1.65
C GLU A 462 -9.75 -47.67 0.15
N ASN A 463 -8.52 -47.42 -0.31
CA ASN A 463 -8.09 -47.72 -1.69
C ASN A 463 -7.78 -49.20 -1.95
N ASN A 464 -7.54 -50.02 -0.91
CA ASN A 464 -7.16 -51.43 -1.04
C ASN A 464 -7.91 -52.32 -0.02
N PRO A 465 -9.22 -52.58 -0.22
CA PRO A 465 -10.06 -53.30 0.77
C PRO A 465 -9.63 -54.74 1.10
N SER A 466 -8.71 -55.32 0.31
CA SER A 466 -8.14 -56.65 0.52
C SER A 466 -7.00 -56.70 1.54
N LEU A 467 -6.52 -55.55 2.06
CA LEU A 467 -5.52 -55.49 3.12
C LEU A 467 -6.14 -55.76 4.50
N PRO A 468 -5.61 -56.68 5.33
CA PRO A 468 -6.05 -56.85 6.70
C PRO A 468 -5.80 -55.60 7.55
N GLY A 469 -6.78 -55.19 8.36
CA GLY A 469 -6.67 -53.98 9.21
C GLY A 469 -5.45 -54.00 10.14
N GLU A 470 -5.16 -55.14 10.77
CA GLU A 470 -3.97 -55.33 11.62
C GLU A 470 -2.65 -55.05 10.88
N LYS A 471 -2.60 -55.37 9.58
CA LYS A 471 -1.44 -55.11 8.70
C LYS A 471 -1.32 -53.62 8.39
N VAL A 472 -2.45 -52.94 8.20
CA VAL A 472 -2.52 -51.49 7.96
C VAL A 472 -2.09 -50.70 9.20
N ASP A 473 -2.55 -51.08 10.39
CA ASP A 473 -2.10 -50.50 11.65
C ASP A 473 -0.61 -50.80 11.92
N TRP A 474 -0.12 -52.00 11.57
CA TRP A 474 1.31 -52.31 11.65
C TRP A 474 2.17 -51.45 10.71
N ILE A 475 1.70 -51.14 9.49
CA ILE A 475 2.36 -50.17 8.59
C ILE A 475 2.39 -48.79 9.26
N ALA A 476 1.28 -48.34 9.84
CA ALA A 476 1.21 -47.05 10.54
C ALA A 476 2.23 -46.94 11.69
N MET A 477 2.30 -47.97 12.53
CA MET A 477 3.28 -48.04 13.61
C MET A 477 4.71 -48.13 13.09
N THR A 478 4.95 -48.82 11.98
CA THR A 478 6.30 -48.98 11.39
C THR A 478 6.80 -47.67 10.78
N VAL A 479 5.97 -46.95 10.01
CA VAL A 479 6.32 -45.64 9.44
C VAL A 479 6.52 -44.59 10.52
N SER A 480 5.65 -44.54 11.55
CA SER A 480 5.85 -43.60 12.66
C SER A 480 7.15 -43.88 13.43
N LYS A 481 7.41 -45.14 13.79
CA LYS A 481 8.63 -45.52 14.54
C LYS A 481 9.93 -45.30 13.75
N SER A 482 9.93 -45.46 12.43
CA SER A 482 11.14 -45.33 11.61
C SER A 482 11.66 -43.89 11.52
N VAL A 483 10.76 -42.92 11.70
CA VAL A 483 10.98 -41.48 11.73
C VAL A 483 11.56 -41.01 13.07
N LYS A 484 11.32 -41.73 14.17
CA LYS A 484 11.63 -41.30 15.54
C LYS A 484 13.14 -41.39 15.90
N GLY A 485 13.68 -40.32 16.47
CA GLY A 485 14.81 -40.36 17.41
C GLY A 485 16.17 -40.70 16.82
N ARG A 486 16.82 -39.74 16.11
CA ARG A 486 18.24 -39.86 15.71
C ARG A 486 19.07 -38.61 15.97
N LEU A 487 19.69 -38.59 17.15
CA LEU A 487 20.74 -37.64 17.53
C LEU A 487 22.10 -37.99 16.88
N PRO A 488 23.04 -37.04 16.73
CA PRO A 488 24.17 -37.16 15.81
C PRO A 488 25.38 -37.92 16.38
N HIS A 489 26.09 -38.63 15.50
CA HIS A 489 27.49 -39.01 15.74
C HIS A 489 28.41 -37.78 15.59
N HIS A 490 29.06 -37.39 16.69
CA HIS A 490 29.96 -36.24 16.77
C HIS A 490 31.37 -36.53 16.20
N SER A 491 31.53 -36.51 14.86
CA SER A 491 32.86 -36.71 14.25
C SER A 491 33.03 -36.17 12.82
N CYS A 492 32.68 -34.90 12.54
CA CYS A 492 33.27 -34.19 11.39
C CYS A 492 33.28 -32.66 11.57
N SER A 493 34.43 -32.03 11.39
CA SER A 493 34.63 -30.58 11.53
C SER A 493 35.11 -29.95 10.23
N PHE A 494 34.19 -29.73 9.27
CA PHE A 494 34.44 -28.91 8.08
C PHE A 494 33.20 -28.10 7.66
N PHE A 495 33.37 -27.15 6.74
CA PHE A 495 32.57 -25.92 6.67
C PHE A 495 31.09 -26.05 6.24
N PHE A 496 30.21 -25.56 7.12
CA PHE A 496 29.01 -24.73 6.90
C PHE A 496 27.86 -25.15 5.95
N ILE A 497 28.01 -26.06 4.99
CA ILE A 497 26.93 -26.39 4.02
C ILE A 497 26.14 -27.66 4.43
N HIS A 498 26.81 -28.72 4.88
CA HIS A 498 26.18 -29.99 5.33
C HIS A 498 25.27 -29.89 6.59
N SER A 499 24.96 -28.69 7.08
CA SER A 499 24.03 -28.49 8.20
C SER A 499 22.57 -28.73 7.82
N LEU A 500 22.21 -28.69 6.54
CA LEU A 500 20.84 -28.84 6.06
C LEU A 500 20.43 -30.30 5.79
N THR A 501 21.37 -31.19 5.45
CA THR A 501 21.04 -32.59 5.09
C THR A 501 21.10 -33.60 6.23
N ARG A 502 21.69 -33.26 7.39
CA ARG A 502 21.84 -34.23 8.52
C ARG A 502 20.66 -34.30 9.50
N HIS A 503 19.70 -33.37 9.46
CA HIS A 503 18.62 -33.22 10.45
C HIS A 503 17.25 -32.97 9.78
N GLN A 504 16.76 -33.95 9.01
CA GLN A 504 15.70 -33.73 8.02
C GLN A 504 14.31 -34.21 8.47
N GLY A 505 13.44 -33.25 8.80
CA GLY A 505 12.00 -33.27 8.51
C GLY A 505 11.20 -34.54 8.80
N LEU A 506 10.87 -34.76 10.07
CA LEU A 506 10.06 -35.88 10.55
C LEU A 506 8.76 -36.07 9.73
N PHE A 507 7.93 -35.02 9.60
CA PHE A 507 6.68 -35.09 8.81
C PHE A 507 6.91 -35.22 7.31
N LEU A 508 7.94 -34.57 6.78
CA LEU A 508 8.23 -34.61 5.34
C LEU A 508 8.76 -35.99 4.95
N LEU A 509 9.58 -36.63 5.78
CA LEU A 509 9.99 -38.03 5.64
C LEU A 509 8.78 -38.95 5.68
N ALA A 510 7.92 -38.83 6.70
CA ALA A 510 6.69 -39.60 6.80
C ALA A 510 5.79 -39.44 5.56
N SER A 511 5.61 -38.21 5.07
CA SER A 511 4.80 -37.91 3.87
C SER A 511 5.38 -38.50 2.58
N LEU A 512 6.70 -38.40 2.39
CA LEU A 512 7.38 -39.02 1.25
C LEU A 512 7.30 -40.56 1.30
N ILE A 513 7.38 -41.16 2.49
CA ILE A 513 7.17 -42.60 2.70
C ILE A 513 5.72 -42.98 2.36
N TRP A 514 4.73 -42.29 2.91
CA TRP A 514 3.32 -42.60 2.66
C TRP A 514 2.91 -42.41 1.21
N THR A 515 3.46 -41.41 0.51
CA THR A 515 3.22 -41.22 -0.93
C THR A 515 4.01 -42.21 -1.79
N ASN A 516 5.15 -42.72 -1.31
CA ASN A 516 5.79 -43.88 -1.94
C ASN A 516 4.89 -45.12 -1.82
N LEU A 517 4.54 -45.52 -0.58
CA LEU A 517 3.74 -46.70 -0.26
C LEU A 517 2.37 -46.70 -0.98
N SER A 518 1.68 -45.57 -1.00
CA SER A 518 0.36 -45.42 -1.66
C SER A 518 0.39 -45.62 -3.18
N ASN A 519 1.55 -45.55 -3.82
CA ASN A 519 1.70 -45.68 -5.27
C ASN A 519 2.08 -47.11 -5.73
N HIS A 520 2.10 -48.11 -4.83
CA HIS A 520 2.46 -49.48 -5.19
C HIS A 520 1.27 -50.29 -5.73
N THR A 521 1.50 -50.98 -6.84
CA THR A 521 0.47 -51.73 -7.59
C THR A 521 0.18 -53.14 -7.04
N SER A 522 0.88 -53.58 -5.99
CA SER A 522 0.62 -54.88 -5.35
C SER A 522 1.09 -54.90 -3.89
N ILE A 523 0.42 -55.74 -3.08
CA ILE A 523 0.72 -55.91 -1.65
C ILE A 523 2.13 -56.48 -1.44
N GLU A 524 2.59 -57.36 -2.33
CA GLU A 524 3.96 -57.91 -2.31
C GLU A 524 5.04 -56.82 -2.45
N ARG A 525 4.83 -55.84 -3.36
CA ARG A 525 5.75 -54.71 -3.55
C ARG A 525 5.72 -53.75 -2.34
N LEU A 526 4.53 -53.51 -1.80
CA LEU A 526 4.32 -52.75 -0.58
C LEU A 526 5.08 -53.38 0.61
N GLU A 527 5.02 -54.71 0.78
CA GLU A 527 5.76 -55.44 1.83
C GLU A 527 7.27 -55.36 1.63
N LYS A 528 7.75 -55.45 0.39
CA LYS A 528 9.18 -55.35 0.10
C LYS A 528 9.77 -53.99 0.44
N GLU A 529 9.05 -52.88 0.21
CA GLU A 529 9.45 -51.53 0.66
C GLU A 529 9.45 -51.36 2.20
N LEU A 530 8.88 -52.32 2.94
CA LEU A 530 8.79 -52.32 4.40
C LEU A 530 9.85 -53.19 5.08
N GLU A 531 10.70 -53.90 4.32
CA GLU A 531 11.82 -54.67 4.86
C GLU A 531 12.88 -53.75 5.51
N PRO A 532 13.48 -54.07 6.67
CA PRO A 532 14.42 -53.18 7.37
C PRO A 532 15.69 -52.77 6.60
N ASN A 533 16.06 -53.53 5.57
CA ASN A 533 17.15 -53.21 4.64
C ASN A 533 16.68 -52.38 3.44
N VAL A 534 15.39 -52.46 3.12
CA VAL A 534 14.73 -51.82 1.98
C VAL A 534 13.67 -50.80 2.46
N PHE A 535 13.81 -50.23 3.66
CA PHE A 535 13.02 -49.09 4.15
C PHE A 535 13.87 -47.80 4.20
N PRO A 536 13.37 -46.61 3.78
CA PRO A 536 14.15 -45.36 3.77
C PRO A 536 14.42 -44.87 5.19
N LYS A 537 15.67 -44.49 5.49
CA LYS A 537 16.10 -44.12 6.84
C LYS A 537 16.28 -42.62 7.00
N GLN A 538 16.45 -41.85 5.92
CA GLN A 538 16.59 -40.39 5.89
C GLN A 538 15.79 -39.80 4.72
N ILE A 539 15.60 -38.48 4.66
CA ILE A 539 14.86 -37.85 3.55
C ILE A 539 15.56 -38.06 2.22
N ASN A 540 16.89 -38.03 2.20
CA ASN A 540 17.66 -38.30 0.98
C ASN A 540 17.52 -39.77 0.52
N ASP A 541 17.25 -40.73 1.43
CA ASP A 541 16.89 -42.11 1.02
C ASP A 541 15.50 -42.17 0.37
N ALA A 542 14.55 -41.36 0.86
CA ALA A 542 13.21 -41.27 0.30
C ALA A 542 13.23 -40.58 -1.08
N TYR A 543 14.00 -39.51 -1.26
CA TYR A 543 14.23 -38.88 -2.56
C TYR A 543 14.95 -39.83 -3.53
N ARG A 544 16.01 -40.51 -3.08
CA ARG A 544 16.73 -41.53 -3.87
C ARG A 544 15.79 -42.62 -4.40
N ARG A 545 14.81 -43.08 -3.61
CA ARG A 545 13.79 -44.04 -4.09
C ARG A 545 12.83 -43.48 -5.13
N ILE A 546 12.48 -42.20 -5.03
CA ILE A 546 11.65 -41.57 -6.05
C ILE A 546 12.47 -41.44 -7.34
N MET A 547 13.73 -41.03 -7.26
CA MET A 547 14.66 -40.99 -8.40
C MET A 547 14.95 -42.37 -9.00
N VAL A 548 15.12 -43.41 -8.17
CA VAL A 548 15.26 -44.81 -8.64
C VAL A 548 14.00 -45.25 -9.38
N ARG A 549 12.80 -45.04 -8.83
CA ARG A 549 11.54 -45.38 -9.55
C ARG A 549 11.32 -44.57 -10.81
N ILE A 550 11.80 -43.32 -10.88
CA ILE A 550 11.81 -42.52 -12.11
C ILE A 550 12.79 -43.14 -13.12
N ASN A 551 14.00 -43.51 -12.68
CA ASN A 551 15.05 -44.09 -13.52
C ASN A 551 14.75 -45.53 -14.01
N GLU A 552 13.99 -46.29 -13.23
CA GLU A 552 13.51 -47.66 -13.50
C GLU A 552 12.16 -47.68 -14.23
N GLN A 553 11.64 -46.54 -14.71
CA GLN A 553 10.45 -46.53 -15.58
C GLN A 553 10.71 -47.40 -16.81
N ALA A 554 9.83 -48.39 -17.04
CA ALA A 554 9.98 -49.39 -18.10
C ALA A 554 9.83 -48.85 -19.54
N VAL A 555 9.58 -47.54 -19.68
CA VAL A 555 9.44 -46.80 -20.94
C VAL A 555 10.51 -45.70 -20.93
N PRO A 556 11.59 -45.83 -21.72
CA PRO A 556 12.72 -44.88 -21.70
C PRO A 556 12.31 -43.42 -21.95
N GLU A 557 11.31 -43.20 -22.78
CA GLU A 557 10.74 -41.90 -23.12
C GLU A 557 10.12 -41.23 -21.89
N ALA A 558 9.33 -41.99 -21.10
CA ALA A 558 8.69 -41.48 -19.89
C ALA A 558 9.70 -41.20 -18.76
N ARG A 559 10.81 -41.94 -18.72
CA ARG A 559 11.96 -41.61 -17.86
C ARG A 559 12.58 -40.27 -18.26
N GLU A 560 12.87 -40.10 -19.54
CA GLU A 560 13.53 -38.90 -20.06
C GLU A 560 12.67 -37.65 -19.88
N ASP A 561 11.37 -37.75 -20.14
CA ASP A 561 10.35 -36.74 -19.81
C ASP A 561 10.41 -36.30 -18.34
N SER A 562 10.48 -37.26 -17.43
CA SER A 562 10.53 -37.01 -15.99
C SER A 562 11.84 -36.33 -15.58
N LEU A 563 12.98 -36.79 -16.10
CA LEU A 563 14.29 -36.19 -15.83
C LEU A 563 14.43 -34.79 -16.45
N ARG A 564 13.89 -34.57 -17.65
CA ARG A 564 13.83 -33.28 -18.34
C ARG A 564 13.01 -32.26 -17.55
N LEU A 565 11.85 -32.66 -17.04
CA LEU A 565 11.00 -31.78 -16.21
C LEU A 565 11.67 -31.42 -14.87
N LEU A 566 12.40 -32.34 -14.22
CA LEU A 566 13.16 -32.04 -13.00
C LEU A 566 14.27 -31.01 -13.25
N ARG A 567 15.05 -31.17 -14.33
CA ARG A 567 16.12 -30.25 -14.73
C ARG A 567 15.60 -28.83 -14.95
N TRP A 568 14.48 -28.70 -15.66
CA TRP A 568 13.79 -27.42 -15.86
C TRP A 568 13.39 -26.77 -14.52
N LEU A 569 12.78 -27.53 -13.60
CA LEU A 569 12.35 -27.01 -12.29
C LEU A 569 13.52 -26.62 -11.37
N VAL A 570 14.67 -27.30 -11.44
CA VAL A 570 15.86 -26.94 -10.66
C VAL A 570 16.43 -25.58 -11.12
N CYS A 571 16.51 -25.36 -12.43
CA CYS A 571 17.22 -24.21 -13.01
C CYS A 571 16.30 -22.98 -13.28
N ALA A 572 14.98 -23.13 -13.16
CA ALA A 572 14.01 -22.07 -13.46
C ALA A 572 14.21 -20.78 -12.65
N LYS A 573 13.99 -19.62 -13.28
CA LYS A 573 14.20 -18.27 -12.69
C LYS A 573 13.04 -17.73 -11.87
N ARG A 574 11.92 -18.47 -11.88
CA ARG A 574 10.70 -18.37 -11.08
C ARG A 574 9.98 -19.72 -11.19
N PRO A 575 8.95 -20.00 -10.39
CA PRO A 575 8.05 -21.12 -10.67
C PRO A 575 7.52 -21.09 -12.12
N LEU A 576 7.59 -22.25 -12.77
CA LEU A 576 7.07 -22.45 -14.13
C LEU A 576 5.58 -22.79 -14.04
N LYS A 577 4.75 -22.17 -14.88
CA LYS A 577 3.34 -22.53 -14.97
C LYS A 577 3.18 -23.80 -15.80
N TRP A 578 2.19 -24.63 -15.48
CA TRP A 578 1.97 -25.90 -16.17
C TRP A 578 1.76 -25.73 -17.69
N HIS A 579 1.07 -24.67 -18.13
CA HIS A 579 0.91 -24.37 -19.56
C HIS A 579 2.25 -24.01 -20.25
N GLU A 580 3.17 -23.35 -19.54
CA GLU A 580 4.51 -23.02 -20.05
C GLU A 580 5.32 -24.30 -20.26
N ILE A 581 5.27 -25.22 -19.29
CA ILE A 581 5.89 -26.56 -19.35
C ILE A 581 5.32 -27.38 -20.52
N GLN A 582 4.00 -27.33 -20.76
CA GLN A 582 3.38 -28.03 -21.89
C GLN A 582 3.89 -27.50 -23.25
N VAL A 583 4.06 -26.18 -23.39
CA VAL A 583 4.64 -25.58 -24.60
C VAL A 583 6.13 -25.91 -24.72
N MET A 584 6.91 -25.85 -23.63
CA MET A 584 8.34 -26.25 -23.61
C MET A 584 8.54 -27.69 -24.08
N ASN A 585 7.66 -28.62 -23.69
CA ASN A 585 7.73 -30.02 -24.12
C ASN A 585 7.35 -30.22 -25.60
N SER A 586 6.63 -29.25 -26.17
CA SER A 586 6.07 -29.30 -27.52
C SER A 586 6.86 -28.50 -28.56
N VAL A 587 8.07 -28.03 -28.23
CA VAL A 587 8.98 -27.35 -29.16
C VAL A 587 9.63 -28.38 -30.08
N ASN A 588 9.17 -28.47 -31.33
CA ASN A 588 9.81 -29.31 -32.34
C ASN A 588 10.87 -28.50 -33.10
N ARG A 589 12.15 -28.78 -32.83
CA ARG A 589 13.31 -28.15 -33.50
C ARG A 589 13.37 -28.47 -34.99
N ASP A 590 13.12 -29.72 -35.38
CA ASP A 590 13.23 -30.21 -36.76
C ASP A 590 12.15 -29.60 -37.66
N GLU A 591 10.90 -29.65 -37.20
CA GLU A 591 9.75 -29.07 -37.91
C GLU A 591 9.64 -27.54 -37.73
N ARG A 592 10.48 -26.95 -36.87
CA ARG A 592 10.49 -25.52 -36.50
C ARG A 592 9.10 -24.98 -36.15
N ARG A 593 8.36 -25.69 -35.29
CA ARG A 593 7.01 -25.32 -34.83
C ARG A 593 6.68 -25.84 -33.43
N ILE A 594 5.57 -25.39 -32.86
CA ILE A 594 4.99 -25.98 -31.65
C ILE A 594 4.00 -27.08 -32.05
N ALA A 595 4.18 -28.29 -31.53
CA ALA A 595 3.34 -29.45 -31.82
C ALA A 595 2.44 -29.82 -30.62
N PHE A 596 1.79 -28.82 -30.01
CA PHE A 596 1.12 -28.90 -28.70
C PHE A 596 0.21 -30.12 -28.52
N GLU A 597 -0.66 -30.39 -29.49
CA GLU A 597 -1.64 -31.49 -29.45
C GLU A 597 -1.00 -32.89 -29.58
N ARG A 598 0.28 -32.97 -29.95
CA ARG A 598 1.01 -34.22 -30.19
C ARG A 598 2.15 -34.47 -29.19
N GLN A 599 2.65 -33.41 -28.54
CA GLN A 599 3.84 -33.46 -27.67
C GLN A 599 3.60 -32.92 -26.26
N SER A 600 2.38 -32.49 -25.93
CA SER A 600 2.01 -32.18 -24.53
C SER A 600 2.02 -33.44 -23.65
N PHE A 601 2.40 -33.26 -22.39
CA PHE A 601 2.29 -34.28 -21.36
C PHE A 601 0.82 -34.62 -21.10
N ILE A 602 0.44 -35.86 -21.42
CA ILE A 602 -0.89 -36.44 -21.16
C ILE A 602 -1.09 -36.67 -19.64
N LYS A 603 -0.01 -36.95 -18.91
CA LYS A 603 -0.01 -37.22 -17.46
C LYS A 603 0.06 -35.93 -16.64
N HIS A 604 -0.51 -35.95 -15.43
CA HIS A 604 -0.36 -34.84 -14.48
C HIS A 604 1.08 -34.83 -13.90
N PRO A 605 1.66 -33.67 -13.52
CA PRO A 605 3.04 -33.61 -13.02
C PRO A 605 3.30 -34.47 -11.76
N LYS A 606 2.27 -34.71 -10.93
CA LYS A 606 2.36 -35.66 -9.79
C LYS A 606 2.44 -37.13 -10.22
N ASP A 607 2.06 -37.48 -11.46
CA ASP A 607 2.20 -38.85 -12.00
C ASP A 607 3.56 -39.05 -12.67
N LEU A 608 4.16 -37.97 -13.19
CA LEU A 608 5.51 -37.95 -13.77
C LEU A 608 6.59 -37.94 -12.69
N LEU A 609 6.47 -37.04 -11.70
CA LEU A 609 7.51 -36.77 -10.70
C LEU A 609 7.16 -37.27 -9.28
N ALA A 610 6.08 -38.04 -9.15
CA ALA A 610 5.55 -38.53 -7.88
C ALA A 610 5.42 -37.39 -6.83
N SER A 611 5.89 -37.62 -5.61
CA SER A 611 5.82 -36.70 -4.48
C SER A 611 6.90 -35.61 -4.46
N LEU A 612 7.73 -35.45 -5.50
CA LEU A 612 8.76 -34.41 -5.53
C LEU A 612 8.19 -33.00 -5.79
N VAL A 613 6.99 -32.89 -6.38
CA VAL A 613 6.43 -31.62 -6.85
C VAL A 613 4.97 -31.40 -6.45
N GLU A 614 4.58 -30.13 -6.35
CA GLU A 614 3.21 -29.69 -6.09
C GLU A 614 2.79 -28.60 -7.08
N LYS A 615 1.57 -28.74 -7.62
CA LYS A 615 0.94 -27.75 -8.49
C LYS A 615 0.05 -26.82 -7.66
N ARG A 616 0.32 -25.51 -7.72
CA ARG A 616 -0.44 -24.46 -7.05
C ARG A 616 -1.72 -24.09 -7.80
N SER A 617 -2.60 -23.34 -7.13
CA SER A 617 -3.90 -22.87 -7.66
C SER A 617 -3.77 -21.89 -8.84
N ASP A 618 -2.65 -21.16 -8.95
CA ASP A 618 -2.31 -20.30 -10.10
C ASP A 618 -1.75 -21.08 -11.30
N GLY A 619 -1.64 -22.40 -11.18
CA GLY A 619 -1.05 -23.29 -12.17
C GLY A 619 0.48 -23.41 -12.11
N SER A 620 1.16 -22.71 -11.20
CA SER A 620 2.61 -22.84 -10.99
C SER A 620 2.98 -24.23 -10.44
N LEU A 621 4.11 -24.77 -10.88
CA LEU A 621 4.69 -26.03 -10.40
C LEU A 621 5.96 -25.74 -9.60
N ASP A 622 6.02 -26.25 -8.37
CA ASP A 622 7.15 -26.09 -7.45
C ASP A 622 7.55 -27.46 -6.85
N PHE A 623 8.73 -27.55 -6.25
CA PHE A 623 9.10 -28.70 -5.42
C PHE A 623 8.27 -28.75 -4.12
N CYS A 624 7.98 -29.96 -3.62
CA CYS A 624 7.26 -30.16 -2.35
C CYS A 624 8.02 -29.61 -1.12
N HIS A 625 9.35 -29.51 -1.22
CA HIS A 625 10.20 -28.83 -0.26
C HIS A 625 11.53 -28.45 -0.91
N LEU A 626 12.16 -27.35 -0.47
CA LEU A 626 13.40 -26.84 -1.07
C LEU A 626 14.58 -27.84 -1.02
N SER A 627 14.59 -28.77 -0.06
CA SER A 627 15.60 -29.84 0.01
C SER A 627 15.59 -30.80 -1.19
N VAL A 628 14.52 -30.86 -1.99
CA VAL A 628 14.54 -31.61 -3.27
C VAL A 628 15.54 -30.95 -4.24
N LYS A 629 15.52 -29.62 -4.35
CA LYS A 629 16.45 -28.85 -5.20
C LYS A 629 17.90 -29.12 -4.78
N PHE A 630 18.22 -29.03 -3.50
CA PHE A 630 19.57 -29.35 -2.99
C PHE A 630 19.97 -30.82 -3.18
N PHE A 631 19.06 -31.78 -2.97
CA PHE A 631 19.35 -33.21 -3.18
C PHE A 631 19.69 -33.54 -4.64
N LEU A 632 18.97 -32.95 -5.60
CA LEU A 632 19.23 -33.12 -7.03
C LEU A 632 20.57 -32.51 -7.49
N LEU A 633 21.05 -31.50 -6.75
CA LEU A 633 22.28 -30.75 -7.04
C LEU A 633 23.53 -31.35 -6.37
N GLU A 634 23.47 -31.67 -5.07
CA GLU A 634 24.67 -31.80 -4.23
C GLU A 634 25.12 -33.24 -3.95
N GLU A 635 24.20 -34.17 -3.66
CA GLU A 635 24.59 -35.50 -3.15
C GLU A 635 24.77 -36.58 -4.23
N GLU A 636 24.13 -36.44 -5.39
CA GLU A 636 24.11 -37.47 -6.44
C GLU A 636 24.28 -36.96 -7.88
N GLY A 637 24.33 -35.64 -8.10
CA GLY A 637 24.55 -35.05 -9.43
C GLY A 637 23.45 -35.33 -10.47
N TYR A 638 22.20 -35.53 -10.05
CA TYR A 638 21.07 -35.79 -10.96
C TYR A 638 20.77 -34.63 -11.93
N VAL A 639 21.25 -33.42 -11.64
CA VAL A 639 21.13 -32.24 -12.50
C VAL A 639 22.48 -31.50 -12.51
N GLU A 640 23.17 -31.45 -13.66
CA GLU A 640 24.36 -30.61 -13.82
C GLU A 640 23.94 -29.16 -14.12
N PRO A 641 24.18 -28.19 -13.22
CA PRO A 641 23.54 -26.88 -13.36
C PRO A 641 24.10 -26.06 -14.52
N SER A 642 25.39 -26.17 -14.84
CA SER A 642 25.99 -25.37 -15.91
C SER A 642 25.41 -25.76 -17.27
N SER A 643 25.44 -27.05 -17.62
CA SER A 643 24.84 -27.57 -18.85
C SER A 643 23.34 -27.25 -18.95
N GLU A 644 22.55 -27.53 -17.90
CA GLU A 644 21.10 -27.34 -17.98
C GLU A 644 20.65 -25.85 -17.95
N GLU A 645 21.48 -24.96 -17.43
CA GLU A 645 21.31 -23.50 -17.58
C GLU A 645 21.59 -23.04 -19.02
N LEU A 646 22.56 -23.64 -19.71
CA LEU A 646 22.79 -23.39 -21.13
C LEU A 646 21.66 -23.99 -21.98
N ASN A 647 21.25 -25.23 -21.73
CA ASN A 647 20.11 -25.88 -22.43
C ASN A 647 18.82 -25.07 -22.30
N LEU A 648 18.52 -24.49 -21.13
CA LEU A 648 17.39 -23.58 -20.97
C LEU A 648 17.57 -22.24 -21.68
N ALA A 649 18.80 -21.71 -21.78
CA ALA A 649 19.07 -20.55 -22.62
C ALA A 649 18.80 -20.86 -24.09
N ILE A 650 19.37 -21.95 -24.62
CA ILE A 650 19.19 -22.41 -26.00
C ILE A 650 17.70 -22.65 -26.28
N LEU A 651 16.97 -23.39 -25.42
CA LEU A 651 15.53 -23.61 -25.56
C LEU A 651 14.73 -22.30 -25.59
N CYS A 652 15.08 -21.30 -24.76
CA CYS A 652 14.45 -19.99 -24.81
C CYS A 652 14.75 -19.25 -26.13
N ILE A 653 15.97 -19.38 -26.65
CA ILE A 653 16.41 -18.69 -27.87
C ILE A 653 15.81 -19.35 -29.12
N ASP A 654 15.91 -20.68 -29.25
CA ASP A 654 15.31 -21.48 -30.34
C ASP A 654 13.81 -21.22 -30.47
N TYR A 655 13.12 -21.19 -29.32
CA TYR A 655 11.70 -20.91 -29.25
C TYR A 655 11.38 -19.51 -29.80
N LEU A 656 12.15 -18.48 -29.44
CA LEU A 656 12.00 -17.13 -29.99
C LEU A 656 12.39 -17.06 -31.47
N ASN A 657 13.30 -17.91 -31.93
CA ASN A 657 13.73 -18.02 -33.33
C ASN A 657 12.69 -18.72 -34.23
N LEU A 658 11.61 -19.29 -33.69
CA LEU A 658 10.60 -20.01 -34.49
C LEU A 658 9.90 -19.07 -35.52
N PRO A 659 9.49 -19.57 -36.69
CA PRO A 659 8.82 -18.78 -37.74
C PRO A 659 7.60 -17.98 -37.25
N ALA A 660 6.89 -18.47 -36.23
CA ALA A 660 5.76 -17.80 -35.59
C ALA A 660 6.09 -16.42 -34.97
N PHE A 661 7.37 -16.15 -34.70
CA PHE A 661 7.89 -14.88 -34.17
C PHE A 661 8.56 -13.98 -35.22
N ILE A 662 8.89 -14.54 -36.39
CA ILE A 662 9.43 -13.81 -37.54
C ILE A 662 8.27 -13.19 -38.35
N LEU A 663 7.19 -13.96 -38.51
CA LEU A 663 5.99 -13.56 -39.25
C LEU A 663 5.01 -12.79 -38.34
N PRO A 664 4.11 -11.95 -38.90
CA PRO A 664 3.06 -11.31 -38.11
C PRO A 664 2.16 -12.36 -37.42
N PRO A 665 1.89 -12.23 -36.12
CA PRO A 665 1.16 -13.26 -35.37
C PRO A 665 -0.29 -13.43 -35.84
N THR A 666 -0.76 -14.68 -35.86
CA THR A 666 -2.07 -15.07 -36.41
C THR A 666 -3.00 -15.61 -35.33
N LYS A 667 -4.32 -15.58 -35.59
CA LYS A 667 -5.32 -16.25 -34.71
C LYS A 667 -5.07 -17.77 -34.65
N GLU A 668 -4.63 -18.36 -35.76
CA GLU A 668 -4.30 -19.78 -35.85
C GLU A 668 -3.12 -20.15 -34.94
N GLY A 669 -2.01 -19.40 -34.98
CA GLY A 669 -0.88 -19.65 -34.07
C GLY A 669 -1.23 -19.42 -32.59
N VAL A 670 -2.14 -18.48 -32.31
CA VAL A 670 -2.74 -18.35 -30.98
C VAL A 670 -3.46 -19.63 -30.56
N LEU A 671 -4.36 -20.17 -31.40
CA LEU A 671 -5.11 -21.39 -31.12
C LEU A 671 -4.20 -22.63 -31.01
N ASN A 672 -3.15 -22.73 -31.83
CA ASN A 672 -2.16 -23.81 -31.76
C ASN A 672 -1.41 -23.82 -30.41
N GLY A 673 -1.22 -22.66 -29.80
CA GLY A 673 -0.44 -22.49 -28.57
C GLY A 673 0.98 -21.97 -28.79
N ASP A 674 1.30 -21.51 -30.00
CA ASP A 674 2.66 -21.15 -30.46
C ASP A 674 3.36 -20.16 -29.52
N TYR A 675 2.61 -19.31 -28.82
CA TYR A 675 3.11 -18.21 -28.02
C TYR A 675 3.11 -18.45 -26.49
N GLY A 676 2.72 -19.65 -26.02
CA GLY A 676 2.46 -19.88 -24.59
C GLY A 676 3.68 -19.85 -23.64
N PHE A 677 4.91 -19.98 -24.15
CA PHE A 677 6.17 -19.89 -23.38
C PHE A 677 6.89 -18.53 -23.54
N MET A 678 6.42 -17.65 -24.43
CA MET A 678 7.04 -16.38 -24.81
C MET A 678 7.40 -15.47 -23.62
N ASP A 679 6.52 -15.35 -22.63
CA ASP A 679 6.74 -14.46 -21.48
C ASP A 679 7.85 -14.94 -20.54
N TYR A 680 8.19 -16.24 -20.56
CA TYR A 680 9.36 -16.77 -19.85
C TYR A 680 10.61 -16.60 -20.72
N ALA A 681 10.57 -17.08 -21.97
CA ALA A 681 11.70 -17.08 -22.89
C ALA A 681 12.30 -15.68 -23.07
N ALA A 682 11.46 -14.69 -23.43
CA ALA A 682 11.88 -13.31 -23.69
C ALA A 682 12.44 -12.60 -22.43
N LEU A 683 12.08 -13.06 -21.23
CA LEU A 683 12.48 -12.45 -19.96
C LEU A 683 13.75 -13.07 -19.37
N PHE A 684 14.02 -14.36 -19.64
CA PHE A 684 15.03 -15.13 -18.92
C PHE A 684 16.16 -15.76 -19.74
N TRP A 685 16.10 -15.79 -21.08
CA TRP A 685 17.18 -16.35 -21.93
C TRP A 685 18.58 -15.88 -21.50
N LEU A 686 18.71 -14.56 -21.29
CA LEU A 686 19.95 -13.91 -20.88
C LEU A 686 20.38 -14.28 -19.45
N ARG A 687 19.44 -14.49 -18.53
CA ARG A 687 19.74 -14.88 -17.14
C ARG A 687 20.16 -16.35 -17.05
N HIS A 688 19.63 -17.21 -17.93
CA HIS A 688 20.09 -18.59 -18.09
C HIS A 688 21.52 -18.63 -18.64
N MET A 689 21.75 -17.98 -19.79
CA MET A 689 23.08 -17.88 -20.42
C MET A 689 24.15 -17.34 -19.46
N GLU A 690 23.86 -16.25 -18.75
CA GLU A 690 24.80 -15.67 -17.79
C GLU A 690 25.09 -16.53 -16.55
N VAL A 691 24.24 -17.51 -16.22
CA VAL A 691 24.50 -18.45 -15.12
C VAL A 691 25.27 -19.65 -15.64
N GLY A 692 24.84 -20.26 -16.75
CA GLY A 692 25.53 -21.42 -17.36
C GLY A 692 27.01 -21.14 -17.64
N ILE A 693 27.32 -20.03 -18.32
CA ILE A 693 28.70 -19.61 -18.65
C ILE A 693 29.54 -19.28 -17.39
N ALA A 694 28.89 -18.88 -16.29
CA ALA A 694 29.61 -18.52 -15.06
C ALA A 694 30.04 -19.74 -14.22
N LEU A 695 29.46 -20.92 -14.47
CA LEU A 695 29.73 -22.16 -13.75
C LEU A 695 30.81 -22.97 -14.50
N LYS A 696 32.06 -22.87 -14.02
CA LYS A 696 33.24 -23.46 -14.67
C LYS A 696 33.42 -24.94 -14.32
N ASP A 697 32.83 -25.81 -15.13
CA ASP A 697 33.12 -27.25 -15.19
C ASP A 697 33.27 -27.71 -16.65
N GLY A 698 33.97 -28.83 -16.88
CA GLY A 698 34.58 -29.20 -18.17
C GLY A 698 33.65 -29.62 -19.32
N GLU A 699 34.26 -29.81 -20.49
CA GLU A 699 33.71 -30.34 -21.77
C GLU A 699 32.28 -29.89 -22.10
N LYS A 700 32.17 -28.62 -22.51
CA LYS A 700 30.91 -27.96 -22.94
C LYS A 700 30.96 -27.41 -24.37
N GLU A 701 31.84 -27.95 -25.21
CA GLU A 701 32.13 -27.40 -26.54
C GLU A 701 30.87 -27.46 -27.43
N GLU A 702 30.26 -28.65 -27.57
CA GLU A 702 28.99 -28.87 -28.30
C GLU A 702 27.85 -27.95 -27.83
N VAL A 703 27.63 -27.82 -26.50
CA VAL A 703 26.55 -26.96 -25.94
C VAL A 703 26.84 -25.46 -26.15
N MET A 704 28.11 -25.06 -26.24
CA MET A 704 28.50 -23.68 -26.55
C MET A 704 28.48 -23.39 -28.07
N GLU A 705 28.69 -24.40 -28.92
CA GLU A 705 28.46 -24.33 -30.37
C GLU A 705 26.96 -24.18 -30.68
N ASP A 706 26.10 -25.05 -30.12
CA ASP A 706 24.63 -24.95 -30.16
C ASP A 706 24.16 -23.54 -29.77
N LEU A 707 24.63 -23.04 -28.61
CA LEU A 707 24.31 -21.69 -28.13
C LEU A 707 24.81 -20.60 -29.08
N SER A 708 25.94 -20.80 -29.75
CA SER A 708 26.49 -19.83 -30.71
C SER A 708 25.65 -19.76 -31.98
N GLU A 709 25.21 -20.90 -32.55
CA GLU A 709 24.28 -20.92 -33.70
C GLU A 709 22.93 -20.29 -33.31
N SER A 710 22.33 -20.70 -32.19
CA SER A 710 21.04 -20.14 -31.73
C SER A 710 21.12 -18.63 -31.49
N LEU A 711 22.24 -18.12 -30.96
CA LEU A 711 22.48 -16.68 -30.80
C LEU A 711 22.69 -15.94 -32.13
N GLU A 712 23.45 -16.51 -33.08
CA GLU A 712 23.64 -15.90 -34.41
C GLU A 712 22.29 -15.74 -35.12
N ILE A 713 21.46 -16.79 -35.09
CA ILE A 713 20.11 -16.80 -35.65
C ILE A 713 19.19 -15.78 -34.94
N LEU A 714 19.32 -15.63 -33.61
CA LEU A 714 18.56 -14.64 -32.84
C LEU A 714 18.94 -13.20 -33.22
N ILE A 715 20.23 -12.94 -33.41
CA ILE A 715 20.71 -11.64 -33.89
C ILE A 715 20.17 -11.40 -35.30
N ASP A 716 20.42 -12.28 -36.27
CA ASP A 716 19.95 -12.13 -37.66
C ASP A 716 18.44 -11.82 -37.76
N ARG A 717 17.60 -12.59 -37.06
CA ARG A 717 16.13 -12.49 -37.17
C ARG A 717 15.51 -11.37 -36.36
N HIS A 718 16.11 -10.99 -35.22
CA HIS A 718 15.50 -10.06 -34.28
C HIS A 718 16.23 -8.72 -34.14
N TRP A 719 17.36 -8.52 -34.84
CA TRP A 719 18.09 -7.25 -34.81
C TRP A 719 17.23 -6.08 -35.29
N ASN A 720 17.16 -5.05 -34.44
CA ASN A 720 16.28 -3.89 -34.59
C ASN A 720 17.07 -2.60 -34.88
N SER A 721 18.38 -2.71 -35.16
CA SER A 721 19.28 -1.59 -35.51
C SER A 721 19.14 -0.38 -34.56
N PRO A 722 19.52 -0.54 -33.27
CA PRO A 722 19.20 0.42 -32.22
C PRO A 722 19.77 1.81 -32.50
N THR A 723 18.95 2.83 -32.31
CA THR A 723 19.32 4.25 -32.50
C THR A 723 20.33 4.79 -31.47
N ILE A 724 20.66 4.00 -30.44
CA ILE A 724 21.59 4.34 -29.36
C ILE A 724 22.50 3.14 -29.10
N GLN A 725 23.83 3.37 -29.10
CA GLN A 725 24.79 2.39 -28.59
C GLN A 725 24.86 2.44 -27.06
N LEU A 726 24.88 1.27 -26.42
CA LEU A 726 24.88 1.08 -24.98
C LEU A 726 26.19 0.41 -24.54
N THR A 727 26.91 1.02 -23.60
CA THR A 727 28.13 0.42 -23.03
C THR A 727 27.79 -0.69 -22.04
N LEU A 728 28.29 -1.91 -22.28
CA LEU A 728 28.13 -2.99 -21.31
C LEU A 728 29.15 -2.84 -20.17
N ALA A 729 28.70 -3.01 -18.91
CA ALA A 729 29.59 -2.94 -17.77
C ALA A 729 30.56 -4.13 -17.76
N LYS A 730 31.86 -3.88 -17.61
CA LYS A 730 32.96 -4.85 -17.83
C LYS A 730 32.68 -6.27 -17.33
N ARG A 731 32.21 -6.45 -16.09
CA ARG A 731 31.86 -7.75 -15.48
C ARG A 731 30.88 -8.64 -16.27
N HIS A 732 30.16 -8.07 -17.23
CA HIS A 732 29.24 -8.79 -18.13
C HIS A 732 29.89 -9.01 -19.49
N SER A 733 30.66 -8.06 -20.01
CA SER A 733 31.52 -8.24 -21.20
C SER A 733 32.55 -9.36 -20.97
N ASP A 734 33.10 -9.43 -19.74
CA ASP A 734 33.98 -10.52 -19.27
C ASP A 734 33.31 -11.91 -19.34
N LYS A 735 31.96 -12.01 -19.34
CA LYS A 735 31.24 -13.28 -19.55
C LYS A 735 31.03 -13.63 -21.02
N LEU A 736 31.11 -12.66 -21.93
CA LEU A 736 30.92 -12.87 -23.37
C LEU A 736 32.23 -13.20 -24.10
N GLN A 737 33.35 -13.33 -23.38
CA GLN A 737 34.69 -13.53 -23.96
C GLN A 737 34.81 -14.75 -24.90
N HIS A 738 33.98 -15.79 -24.71
CA HIS A 738 33.94 -16.95 -25.60
C HIS A 738 33.48 -16.59 -27.02
N PHE A 739 32.49 -15.70 -27.15
CA PHE A 739 31.92 -15.28 -28.43
C PHE A 739 32.74 -14.20 -29.14
N ARG A 740 33.89 -13.78 -28.59
CA ARG A 740 34.61 -12.57 -29.00
C ARG A 740 35.12 -12.58 -30.44
N GLU A 741 35.51 -13.76 -30.93
CA GLU A 741 36.04 -13.92 -32.28
C GLU A 741 34.92 -14.24 -33.31
N LEU A 742 33.64 -14.28 -32.88
CA LEU A 742 32.50 -14.53 -33.76
C LEU A 742 31.99 -13.25 -34.44
N PRO A 743 31.52 -13.29 -35.70
CA PRO A 743 31.14 -12.10 -36.47
C PRO A 743 30.06 -11.22 -35.82
N PHE A 744 29.16 -11.82 -35.03
CA PHE A 744 28.03 -11.14 -34.41
C PHE A 744 28.32 -10.58 -32.99
N TYR A 745 29.57 -10.64 -32.51
CA TYR A 745 29.95 -10.26 -31.13
C TYR A 745 29.48 -8.85 -30.72
N ASP A 746 29.73 -7.84 -31.56
CA ASP A 746 29.34 -6.45 -31.26
C ASP A 746 27.81 -6.30 -31.14
N GLN A 747 27.06 -7.02 -31.98
CA GLN A 747 25.59 -7.07 -31.91
C GLN A 747 25.11 -7.81 -30.66
N LEU A 748 25.78 -8.90 -30.26
CA LEU A 748 25.51 -9.61 -29.02
C LEU A 748 25.75 -8.72 -27.79
N GLU A 749 26.85 -7.95 -27.73
CA GLU A 749 27.10 -7.05 -26.60
C GLU A 749 26.02 -5.97 -26.49
N GLN A 750 25.59 -5.39 -27.62
CA GLN A 750 24.48 -4.44 -27.68
C GLN A 750 23.13 -5.07 -27.29
N ALA A 751 22.83 -6.29 -27.74
CA ALA A 751 21.64 -7.04 -27.35
C ALA A 751 21.60 -7.27 -25.82
N VAL A 752 22.71 -7.78 -25.27
CA VAL A 752 22.89 -8.02 -23.83
C VAL A 752 22.74 -6.72 -23.02
N ALA A 753 23.33 -5.60 -23.48
CA ALA A 753 23.18 -4.31 -22.83
C ALA A 753 21.74 -3.78 -22.89
N SER A 754 21.07 -3.90 -24.05
CA SER A 754 19.70 -3.46 -24.27
C SER A 754 18.70 -4.24 -23.41
N THR A 755 18.73 -5.57 -23.40
CA THR A 755 17.86 -6.40 -22.56
C THR A 755 18.10 -6.13 -21.06
N LYS A 756 19.36 -5.95 -20.62
CA LYS A 756 19.67 -5.53 -19.24
C LYS A 756 19.13 -4.13 -18.89
N GLN A 757 18.94 -3.24 -19.87
CA GLN A 757 18.32 -1.93 -19.67
C GLN A 757 16.79 -2.06 -19.58
N GLN A 758 16.15 -2.81 -20.49
CA GLN A 758 14.71 -3.08 -20.49
C GLN A 758 14.22 -3.67 -19.16
N LEU A 759 14.96 -4.65 -18.62
CA LEU A 759 14.67 -5.31 -17.34
C LEU A 759 14.77 -4.37 -16.10
N LYS A 760 15.30 -3.15 -16.25
CA LYS A 760 15.58 -2.20 -15.14
C LYS A 760 14.96 -0.82 -15.29
N LYS A 761 14.66 -0.38 -16.52
CA LYS A 761 14.16 0.96 -16.83
C LYS A 761 12.67 1.01 -16.49
N PHE A 762 12.29 1.91 -15.59
CA PHE A 762 10.90 2.08 -15.11
C PHE A 762 10.06 3.05 -15.96
N GLY A 763 10.69 3.80 -16.88
CA GLY A 763 10.01 4.67 -17.85
C GLY A 763 9.85 4.01 -19.22
N ASN A 764 9.11 4.65 -20.14
CA ASN A 764 8.99 4.17 -21.52
C ASN A 764 10.33 4.30 -22.26
N THR A 765 10.99 3.17 -22.52
CA THR A 765 12.01 3.02 -23.58
C THR A 765 11.28 3.04 -24.92
N LYS A 766 11.75 3.81 -25.91
CA LYS A 766 11.19 3.71 -27.28
C LYS A 766 11.50 2.34 -27.87
N MET A 767 10.62 1.81 -28.72
CA MET A 767 10.90 0.53 -29.40
C MET A 767 12.13 0.62 -30.33
N GLU A 768 12.45 1.82 -30.82
CA GLU A 768 13.64 2.19 -31.63
C GLU A 768 14.97 2.25 -30.84
N GLU A 769 14.92 2.26 -29.50
CA GLU A 769 16.10 2.23 -28.61
C GLU A 769 16.55 0.77 -28.30
N ASN A 770 15.73 -0.21 -28.68
CA ASN A 770 15.98 -1.63 -28.37
C ASN A 770 16.88 -2.26 -29.44
N ALA A 771 17.86 -3.06 -29.03
CA ALA A 771 18.72 -3.79 -29.96
C ALA A 771 18.01 -5.00 -30.61
N LEU A 772 17.08 -5.63 -29.87
CA LEU A 772 16.23 -6.72 -30.36
C LEU A 772 14.75 -6.31 -30.40
N ASN A 773 14.03 -6.77 -31.42
CA ASN A 773 12.62 -6.44 -31.66
C ASN A 773 11.61 -7.10 -30.69
N LEU A 774 12.07 -7.98 -29.79
CA LEU A 774 11.26 -8.81 -28.88
C LEU A 774 10.15 -8.05 -28.14
N ALA A 775 10.40 -6.80 -27.73
CA ALA A 775 9.41 -5.98 -27.03
C ALA A 775 8.20 -5.58 -27.90
N ARG A 776 8.41 -5.41 -29.21
CA ARG A 776 7.33 -5.16 -30.18
C ARG A 776 6.57 -6.46 -30.46
N MET A 777 7.30 -7.53 -30.75
CA MET A 777 6.80 -8.88 -31.00
C MET A 777 5.86 -9.36 -29.88
N VAL A 778 6.25 -9.22 -28.60
CA VAL A 778 5.40 -9.54 -27.43
C VAL A 778 4.10 -8.73 -27.43
N CYS A 779 4.13 -7.45 -27.82
CA CYS A 779 2.93 -6.61 -27.88
C CYS A 779 1.99 -7.02 -29.03
N ASP A 780 2.55 -7.30 -30.21
CA ASP A 780 1.77 -7.75 -31.37
C ASP A 780 1.13 -9.13 -31.14
N VAL A 781 1.84 -10.06 -30.51
CA VAL A 781 1.31 -11.38 -30.11
C VAL A 781 0.15 -11.22 -29.12
N ARG A 782 0.33 -10.45 -28.05
CA ARG A 782 -0.71 -10.24 -27.03
C ARG A 782 -1.95 -9.56 -27.60
N ARG A 783 -1.77 -8.58 -28.50
CA ARG A 783 -2.86 -7.92 -29.24
C ARG A 783 -3.70 -8.93 -30.04
N ILE A 784 -3.08 -9.91 -30.69
CA ILE A 784 -3.78 -10.95 -31.45
C ILE A 784 -4.46 -11.96 -30.52
N LEU A 785 -3.78 -12.42 -29.47
CA LEU A 785 -4.31 -13.31 -28.42
C LEU A 785 -5.59 -12.73 -27.81
N GLU A 786 -5.55 -11.49 -27.35
CA GLU A 786 -6.71 -10.79 -26.78
C GLU A 786 -7.82 -10.57 -27.80
N SER A 787 -7.50 -10.26 -29.07
CA SER A 787 -8.50 -10.16 -30.14
C SER A 787 -9.14 -11.49 -30.56
N THR A 788 -8.54 -12.61 -30.13
CA THR A 788 -9.07 -13.98 -30.35
C THR A 788 -10.01 -14.38 -29.21
N ILE A 789 -9.70 -13.97 -27.98
CA ILE A 789 -10.51 -14.25 -26.77
C ILE A 789 -11.79 -13.40 -26.73
N ASN A 790 -11.75 -12.18 -27.26
CA ASN A 790 -12.92 -11.29 -27.35
C ASN A 790 -13.69 -11.44 -28.68
N ASP A 791 -13.53 -12.57 -29.38
CA ASP A 791 -14.23 -12.87 -30.63
C ASP A 791 -15.41 -13.82 -30.39
N ASP A 792 -16.56 -13.25 -30.04
CA ASP A 792 -17.81 -13.99 -29.80
C ASP A 792 -18.28 -14.82 -31.02
N SER A 793 -17.76 -14.57 -32.24
CA SER A 793 -18.27 -15.18 -33.47
C SER A 793 -17.88 -16.65 -33.67
N GLN A 794 -16.89 -17.16 -32.93
CA GLN A 794 -16.33 -18.51 -33.13
C GLN A 794 -16.65 -19.51 -32.01
N HIS A 795 -17.33 -19.09 -30.93
CA HIS A 795 -17.59 -19.93 -29.74
C HIS A 795 -16.34 -20.68 -29.22
N ILE A 796 -15.20 -19.98 -29.18
CA ILE A 796 -13.93 -20.53 -28.69
C ILE A 796 -14.08 -20.91 -27.22
N ASP A 797 -13.82 -22.18 -26.88
CA ASP A 797 -13.80 -22.61 -25.49
C ASP A 797 -12.64 -21.93 -24.76
N ARG A 798 -12.97 -21.18 -23.72
CA ARG A 798 -12.00 -20.44 -22.92
C ARG A 798 -10.98 -21.37 -22.25
N THR A 799 -11.38 -22.60 -21.89
CA THR A 799 -10.48 -23.58 -21.26
C THR A 799 -9.33 -23.98 -22.18
N PHE A 800 -9.59 -24.15 -23.48
CA PHE A 800 -8.58 -24.49 -24.50
C PHE A 800 -7.48 -23.42 -24.64
N ILE A 801 -7.83 -22.15 -24.41
CA ILE A 801 -6.87 -21.03 -24.34
C ILE A 801 -6.13 -21.05 -22.99
N GLU A 802 -6.84 -21.26 -21.88
CA GLU A 802 -6.24 -21.26 -20.54
C GLU A 802 -5.25 -22.44 -20.33
N GLU A 803 -5.44 -23.56 -21.03
CA GLU A 803 -4.48 -24.68 -21.12
C GLU A 803 -3.13 -24.31 -21.77
N ARG A 804 -3.12 -23.30 -22.64
CA ARG A 804 -1.94 -22.86 -23.42
C ARG A 804 -1.30 -21.58 -22.87
N TYR A 805 -2.10 -20.68 -22.30
CA TYR A 805 -1.68 -19.33 -21.89
C TYR A 805 -1.86 -19.00 -20.40
N GLY A 806 -2.53 -19.89 -19.65
CA GLY A 806 -2.97 -19.67 -18.27
C GLY A 806 -4.23 -18.80 -18.19
N THR A 807 -4.82 -18.70 -17.00
CA THR A 807 -6.05 -17.93 -16.72
C THR A 807 -5.86 -16.42 -16.82
N ASN A 808 -4.69 -15.92 -16.39
CA ASN A 808 -4.35 -14.50 -16.37
C ASN A 808 -3.75 -14.03 -17.71
N ILE A 809 -4.59 -13.96 -18.75
CA ILE A 809 -4.13 -13.77 -20.13
C ILE A 809 -3.71 -12.32 -20.41
N TYR A 810 -4.40 -11.33 -19.82
CA TYR A 810 -4.12 -9.91 -20.02
C TYR A 810 -2.85 -9.51 -19.25
N LYS A 811 -1.76 -9.19 -19.94
CA LYS A 811 -0.42 -9.02 -19.33
C LYS A 811 0.20 -7.65 -19.59
N CYS A 812 0.91 -7.10 -18.59
CA CYS A 812 1.54 -5.78 -18.71
C CYS A 812 2.71 -5.82 -19.71
N PRO A 813 2.82 -4.89 -20.68
CA PRO A 813 3.86 -4.93 -21.72
C PRO A 813 5.28 -4.56 -21.21
N ARG A 814 5.42 -4.02 -19.99
CA ARG A 814 6.73 -3.63 -19.45
C ARG A 814 7.47 -4.82 -18.84
N PHE A 815 8.59 -5.21 -19.45
CA PHE A 815 9.48 -6.28 -18.98
C PHE A 815 10.00 -6.07 -17.55
N SER A 816 10.15 -4.81 -17.10
CA SER A 816 10.51 -4.43 -15.73
C SER A 816 9.36 -4.51 -14.72
N CYS A 817 8.15 -4.91 -15.13
CA CYS A 817 6.99 -5.09 -14.25
C CYS A 817 6.67 -6.57 -14.01
N GLN A 818 6.47 -6.96 -12.75
CA GLN A 818 6.07 -8.34 -12.40
C GLN A 818 4.69 -8.77 -12.95
N PHE A 819 3.83 -7.84 -13.38
CA PHE A 819 2.61 -8.17 -14.13
C PHE A 819 2.88 -8.56 -15.61
N PHE A 820 4.14 -8.58 -16.06
CA PHE A 820 4.52 -9.10 -17.38
C PHE A 820 4.28 -10.61 -17.50
N THR A 821 4.50 -11.38 -16.43
CA THR A 821 4.30 -12.85 -16.38
C THR A 821 3.07 -13.26 -15.56
N VAL A 822 2.74 -12.50 -14.51
CA VAL A 822 1.61 -12.81 -13.62
C VAL A 822 0.27 -12.55 -14.31
N GLY A 823 0.15 -11.46 -15.06
CA GLY A 823 -1.07 -11.05 -15.76
C GLY A 823 -2.23 -10.61 -14.86
N PHE A 824 -3.40 -10.49 -15.48
CA PHE A 824 -4.69 -10.06 -14.93
C PHE A 824 -5.82 -10.91 -15.52
N ILE A 825 -6.96 -10.96 -14.83
CA ILE A 825 -8.14 -11.74 -15.28
C ILE A 825 -8.91 -10.96 -16.36
N SER A 826 -8.87 -9.62 -16.31
CA SER A 826 -9.52 -8.74 -17.29
C SER A 826 -8.60 -7.67 -17.89
N ALA A 827 -8.93 -7.21 -19.10
CA ALA A 827 -8.29 -6.06 -19.73
C ALA A 827 -8.43 -4.79 -18.88
N ALA A 828 -9.58 -4.59 -18.22
CA ALA A 828 -9.85 -3.41 -17.40
C ALA A 828 -8.90 -3.29 -16.19
N GLU A 829 -8.57 -4.40 -15.52
CA GLU A 829 -7.53 -4.42 -14.47
C GLU A 829 -6.16 -4.06 -15.03
N ARG A 830 -5.78 -4.68 -16.17
CA ARG A 830 -4.52 -4.43 -16.87
C ARG A 830 -4.40 -2.95 -17.26
N ASP A 831 -5.45 -2.34 -17.78
CA ASP A 831 -5.42 -0.94 -18.25
C ASP A 831 -5.48 0.06 -17.10
N LYS A 832 -6.19 -0.26 -16.01
CA LYS A 832 -6.06 0.46 -14.73
C LYS A 832 -4.65 0.34 -14.15
N HIS A 833 -3.92 -0.73 -14.44
CA HIS A 833 -2.50 -0.86 -14.09
C HIS A 833 -1.55 -0.12 -15.07
N ILE A 834 -1.77 -0.18 -16.38
CA ILE A 834 -0.93 0.49 -17.40
C ILE A 834 -1.05 2.02 -17.29
N SER A 835 -2.22 2.57 -17.00
CA SER A 835 -2.37 4.02 -16.72
C SER A 835 -1.52 4.50 -15.53
N LYS A 836 -1.39 3.69 -14.47
CA LYS A 836 -0.44 3.94 -13.35
C LYS A 836 1.03 3.88 -13.79
N HIS A 837 1.35 3.21 -14.90
CA HIS A 837 2.70 3.11 -15.45
C HIS A 837 3.04 4.29 -16.38
N GLU A 838 2.11 4.70 -17.24
CA GLU A 838 2.38 5.68 -18.31
C GLU A 838 2.25 7.14 -17.86
N ARG A 839 1.38 7.42 -16.88
CA ARG A 839 1.32 8.68 -16.11
C ARG A 839 1.57 9.95 -16.95
N PRO A 840 0.82 10.17 -18.04
CA PRO A 840 1.18 11.18 -19.04
C PRO A 840 1.07 12.62 -18.52
N PHE A 841 0.33 12.83 -17.44
CA PHE A 841 0.09 14.15 -16.86
C PHE A 841 1.17 14.47 -15.82
N ARG A 842 2.25 15.11 -16.24
CA ARG A 842 3.35 15.55 -15.35
C ARG A 842 2.98 16.82 -14.57
N CYS A 843 3.59 17.00 -13.39
CA CYS A 843 3.69 18.32 -12.75
C CYS A 843 4.49 19.28 -13.64
N THR A 844 4.25 20.58 -13.52
CA THR A 844 4.97 21.62 -14.29
C THR A 844 6.16 22.23 -13.54
N ASP A 845 6.39 21.84 -12.29
CA ASP A 845 7.56 22.20 -11.48
C ASP A 845 8.63 21.11 -11.62
N GLU A 846 9.74 21.44 -12.28
CA GLU A 846 10.82 20.49 -12.59
C GLU A 846 11.53 19.94 -11.34
N THR A 847 11.43 20.64 -10.21
CA THR A 847 11.98 20.18 -8.92
C THR A 847 11.08 19.15 -8.25
N CYS A 848 9.85 18.97 -8.73
CA CYS A 848 8.88 18.06 -8.14
C CYS A 848 9.03 16.61 -8.59
N VAL A 849 8.87 15.68 -7.63
CA VAL A 849 8.65 14.25 -7.88
C VAL A 849 7.54 14.02 -8.92
N GLY A 850 6.48 14.83 -8.90
CA GLY A 850 5.37 14.79 -9.86
C GLY A 850 5.76 15.16 -11.31
N TYR A 851 6.86 15.85 -11.55
CA TYR A 851 7.38 16.12 -12.90
C TYR A 851 8.08 14.89 -13.46
N THR A 852 8.93 14.26 -12.64
CA THR A 852 9.67 13.03 -13.01
C THR A 852 8.77 11.81 -13.18
N PHE A 853 7.78 11.63 -12.30
CA PHE A 853 6.94 10.42 -12.27
C PHE A 853 5.52 10.59 -12.82
N GLY A 854 4.94 11.80 -12.78
CA GLY A 854 3.62 12.10 -13.32
C GLY A 854 2.41 11.47 -12.60
N PHE A 855 1.23 11.67 -13.19
CA PHE A 855 -0.07 11.22 -12.68
C PHE A 855 -0.88 10.50 -13.77
N SER A 856 -1.68 9.53 -13.35
CA SER A 856 -2.53 8.70 -14.22
C SER A 856 -3.64 9.51 -14.91
N THR A 857 -4.17 10.55 -14.25
CA THR A 857 -5.21 11.43 -14.79
C THR A 857 -4.88 12.92 -14.64
N THR A 858 -5.51 13.76 -15.48
CA THR A 858 -5.47 15.23 -15.34
C THR A 858 -5.98 15.69 -13.98
N VAL A 859 -7.04 15.05 -13.48
CA VAL A 859 -7.68 15.37 -12.19
C VAL A 859 -6.74 15.10 -11.01
N GLU A 860 -6.00 13.98 -11.04
CA GLU A 860 -4.96 13.67 -10.05
C GLU A 860 -3.78 14.63 -10.14
N ARG A 861 -3.29 14.95 -11.35
CA ARG A 861 -2.25 15.99 -11.55
C ARG A 861 -2.71 17.30 -10.92
N GLU A 862 -3.89 17.77 -11.26
CA GLU A 862 -4.40 19.06 -10.78
C GLU A 862 -4.71 19.04 -9.28
N LYS A 863 -5.12 17.90 -8.72
CA LYS A 863 -5.21 17.71 -7.27
C LYS A 863 -3.83 17.83 -6.64
N HIS A 864 -2.82 17.17 -7.19
CA HIS A 864 -1.43 17.30 -6.74
C HIS A 864 -0.89 18.73 -6.86
N MET A 865 -1.17 19.44 -7.97
CA MET A 865 -0.83 20.87 -8.10
C MET A 865 -1.48 21.67 -6.98
N ARG A 866 -2.82 21.57 -6.80
CA ARG A 866 -3.56 22.30 -5.75
C ARG A 866 -3.13 21.97 -4.32
N GLU A 867 -2.67 20.74 -4.06
CA GLU A 867 -2.33 20.26 -2.71
C GLU A 867 -0.84 20.40 -2.33
N ASN A 868 0.08 20.40 -3.30
CA ASN A 868 1.53 20.38 -3.05
C ASN A 868 2.27 21.57 -3.71
N HIS A 869 1.71 22.15 -4.77
CA HIS A 869 2.19 23.36 -5.45
C HIS A 869 1.22 24.51 -5.22
N SER A 870 1.09 24.91 -3.96
CA SER A 870 0.42 26.16 -3.60
C SER A 870 1.05 27.30 -4.39
N GLU A 871 0.31 27.89 -5.34
CA GLU A 871 0.87 28.78 -6.39
C GLU A 871 1.65 29.96 -5.78
N GLY A 872 2.98 29.81 -5.79
CA GLY A 872 3.96 30.70 -5.17
C GLY A 872 5.01 31.23 -6.14
N THR A 873 4.63 31.32 -7.43
CA THR A 873 5.31 32.04 -8.54
C THR A 873 6.78 31.72 -8.83
N VAL A 874 7.04 31.31 -10.07
CA VAL A 874 8.27 31.69 -10.79
C VAL A 874 7.88 32.36 -12.11
N GLN A 875 8.07 33.68 -12.17
CA GLN A 875 8.73 34.29 -13.32
C GLN A 875 9.93 35.05 -12.72
N ASP A 876 11.03 35.02 -13.43
CA ASP A 876 12.31 35.58 -12.98
C ASP A 876 12.27 37.11 -12.91
N GLU A 877 12.85 37.67 -11.85
CA GLU A 877 13.45 39.00 -11.91
C GLU A 877 14.97 38.80 -11.84
N GLU A 878 15.67 39.06 -12.95
CA GLU A 878 17.13 39.15 -12.94
C GLU A 878 17.58 40.34 -12.07
N PHE A 879 18.84 40.30 -11.61
CA PHE A 879 19.40 41.43 -10.87
C PHE A 879 19.42 42.69 -11.75
N PRO A 880 19.08 43.88 -11.19
CA PRO A 880 19.13 45.14 -11.94
C PRO A 880 20.50 45.38 -12.57
N THR A 881 20.54 45.83 -13.81
CA THR A 881 21.80 46.14 -14.49
C THR A 881 22.42 47.41 -13.93
N GLU A 882 23.70 47.65 -14.21
CA GLU A 882 24.35 48.91 -13.83
C GLU A 882 23.65 50.16 -14.42
N GLN A 883 22.91 50.02 -15.53
CA GLN A 883 22.10 51.09 -16.10
C GLN A 883 20.83 51.40 -15.28
N ASP A 884 20.21 50.39 -14.68
CA ASP A 884 19.05 50.57 -13.80
C ASP A 884 19.46 51.21 -12.47
N VAL A 885 20.65 50.84 -11.96
CA VAL A 885 21.31 51.52 -10.85
C VAL A 885 21.64 52.97 -11.22
N TYR A 886 22.18 53.22 -12.42
CA TYR A 886 22.48 54.58 -12.91
C TYR A 886 21.24 55.45 -13.06
N ARG A 887 20.11 54.91 -13.55
CA ARG A 887 18.83 55.63 -13.61
C ARG A 887 18.31 55.98 -12.22
N SER A 888 18.38 55.04 -11.27
CA SER A 888 18.03 55.29 -9.87
C SER A 888 18.89 56.39 -9.23
N ILE A 889 20.17 56.48 -9.59
CA ILE A 889 21.08 57.56 -9.18
C ILE A 889 20.71 58.89 -9.86
N LEU A 890 20.44 58.90 -11.16
CA LEU A 890 20.06 60.09 -11.93
C LEU A 890 18.74 60.71 -11.45
N ASP A 891 17.71 59.90 -11.15
CA ASP A 891 16.45 60.43 -10.60
C ASP A 891 16.61 60.98 -9.18
N GLN A 892 17.53 60.42 -8.38
CA GLN A 892 17.91 60.98 -7.09
C GLN A 892 18.69 62.30 -7.23
N GLN A 893 19.55 62.43 -8.25
CA GLN A 893 20.25 63.69 -8.57
C GLN A 893 19.30 64.77 -9.11
N ASN A 894 18.37 64.42 -10.00
CA ASN A 894 17.35 65.35 -10.52
C ASN A 894 16.39 65.84 -9.42
N ALA A 895 16.17 65.05 -8.36
CA ALA A 895 15.45 65.48 -7.17
C ALA A 895 16.24 66.47 -6.29
N ALA A 896 17.58 66.41 -6.30
CA ALA A 896 18.46 67.25 -5.48
C ALA A 896 18.54 68.71 -5.97
N GLU A 897 18.34 68.96 -7.27
CA GLU A 897 18.48 70.30 -7.87
C GLU A 897 17.38 71.29 -7.45
N ARG A 898 16.16 70.82 -7.15
CA ARG A 898 14.99 71.70 -6.93
C ARG A 898 14.82 72.24 -5.50
N ARG A 899 15.78 72.05 -4.59
CA ARG A 899 15.72 72.55 -3.19
C ARG A 899 17.05 73.11 -2.62
N LYS A 900 17.82 73.81 -3.46
CA LYS A 900 18.65 74.97 -3.03
C LYS A 900 17.67 76.13 -2.75
N SER A 901 17.64 76.89 -1.65
CA SER A 901 18.39 76.98 -0.37
C SER A 901 17.47 77.70 0.68
N PRO A 902 17.88 78.15 1.89
CA PRO A 902 19.00 77.77 2.79
C PRO A 902 18.52 77.42 4.26
N ASP A 903 19.11 76.43 4.94
CA ASP A 903 20.02 76.55 6.14
C ASP A 903 19.37 76.76 7.54
N PRO A 904 20.10 76.52 8.66
CA PRO A 904 21.04 75.43 9.02
C PRO A 904 20.85 74.95 10.50
N PRO A 905 21.80 74.26 11.20
CA PRO A 905 22.88 73.32 10.82
C PRO A 905 22.52 71.89 11.39
N ASN A 906 23.32 71.00 12.03
CA ASN A 906 24.76 70.85 12.39
C ASN A 906 25.05 69.34 12.74
N ARG A 907 26.27 68.85 12.44
CA ARG A 907 27.22 68.01 13.26
C ARG A 907 26.73 66.84 14.16
N ASP A 908 27.48 65.73 14.34
CA ASP A 908 28.75 65.24 13.76
C ASP A 908 28.87 63.69 13.88
N ASP A 909 29.97 63.14 13.37
CA ASP A 909 30.39 61.71 13.26
C ASP A 909 30.22 60.78 14.49
N GLY A 910 30.28 59.46 14.25
CA GLY A 910 30.58 58.49 15.32
C GLY A 910 30.45 56.99 14.99
N THR A 911 31.58 56.32 14.74
CA THR A 911 31.82 54.87 14.92
C THR A 911 31.40 54.35 16.30
N GLY A 912 31.11 53.07 16.56
CA GLY A 912 31.16 51.85 15.73
C GLY A 912 31.21 50.56 16.60
N ASP A 913 31.23 49.41 15.94
CA ASP A 913 31.66 48.06 16.41
C ASP A 913 30.96 47.23 17.54
N ALA A 914 30.91 45.93 17.23
CA ALA A 914 31.18 44.73 18.05
C ALA A 914 30.35 44.26 19.29
N THR A 915 29.90 42.99 19.18
CA THR A 915 29.97 41.85 20.16
C THR A 915 29.19 41.80 21.49
N THR A 916 28.33 40.76 21.61
CA THR A 916 28.09 39.86 22.78
C THR A 916 27.57 40.41 24.13
N ALA A 917 26.99 39.62 25.07
CA ALA A 917 26.12 38.42 25.06
C ALA A 917 25.70 38.09 26.52
N ALA A 918 24.52 37.48 26.76
CA ALA A 918 24.01 36.99 28.07
C ALA A 918 23.77 38.10 29.16
N SER A 919 23.01 37.91 30.27
CA SER A 919 21.94 36.95 30.67
C SER A 919 21.13 37.56 31.85
N GLU A 920 20.01 36.90 32.26
CA GLU A 920 19.29 37.02 33.56
C GLU A 920 18.66 38.40 33.94
N GLU A 921 17.40 38.53 34.41
CA GLU A 921 16.73 38.14 35.69
C GLU A 921 17.08 39.03 36.91
N ALA A 922 16.17 39.46 37.81
CA ALA A 922 14.69 39.47 37.83
C ALA A 922 14.08 40.36 38.98
N LEU A 923 12.76 40.62 38.90
CA LEU A 923 11.76 40.82 40.00
C LEU A 923 11.64 42.12 40.86
N SER A 924 10.43 42.27 41.43
CA SER A 924 9.91 43.24 42.45
C SER A 924 9.72 44.71 42.04
N GLU A 925 8.86 45.52 42.68
CA GLU A 925 7.42 45.38 43.06
C GLU A 925 6.85 46.76 43.53
N ALA A 926 5.55 46.81 43.88
CA ALA A 926 4.80 47.90 44.55
C ALA A 926 4.21 49.08 43.73
N GLU A 927 3.10 49.62 44.23
CA GLU A 927 2.19 50.60 43.59
C GLU A 927 1.98 51.87 44.44
N SER A 928 1.68 53.02 43.81
CA SER A 928 0.81 54.09 44.36
C SER A 928 0.55 55.18 43.30
N GLU A 929 -0.60 55.85 43.40
CA GLU A 929 -1.05 56.91 42.47
C GLU A 929 -0.86 58.32 43.07
N VAL A 930 -0.74 59.36 42.23
CA VAL A 930 -1.44 60.68 42.33
C VAL A 930 -0.96 61.68 41.26
N GLU A 931 -1.94 62.37 40.63
CA GLU A 931 -1.90 63.57 39.76
C GLU A 931 -0.98 63.69 38.50
N PRO A 932 -1.50 64.25 37.38
CA PRO A 932 -0.83 64.21 36.07
C PRO A 932 0.04 65.45 35.75
N GLN A 933 1.34 65.41 36.05
CA GLN A 933 2.29 66.41 35.52
C GLN A 933 2.72 66.10 34.07
N TYR A 934 2.77 67.14 33.23
CA TYR A 934 3.10 67.00 31.80
C TYR A 934 4.62 66.93 31.57
N GLN A 935 5.17 65.71 31.61
CA GLN A 935 6.52 65.41 31.13
C GLN A 935 6.48 64.68 29.78
N PRO A 936 7.51 64.82 28.92
CA PRO A 936 7.38 64.50 27.50
C PRO A 936 7.19 63.00 27.25
N ARG A 937 6.29 62.67 26.31
CA ARG A 937 6.20 61.31 25.75
C ARG A 937 7.52 60.96 25.05
N LEU A 938 8.40 60.26 25.76
CA LEU A 938 9.45 59.45 25.15
C LEU A 938 8.82 58.63 24.02
N LYS A 939 9.40 58.73 22.83
CA LYS A 939 8.88 58.05 21.65
C LYS A 939 8.95 56.54 21.91
N ARG A 940 7.80 55.89 22.18
CA ARG A 940 7.66 54.44 21.96
C ARG A 940 8.27 54.15 20.59
N PRO A 941 9.19 53.17 20.46
CA PRO A 941 9.88 52.95 19.19
C PRO A 941 8.81 52.79 18.10
N ARG A 942 8.88 53.63 17.06
CA ARG A 942 7.99 53.48 15.91
C ARG A 942 8.30 52.11 15.32
N GLN A 943 7.36 51.18 15.43
CA GLN A 943 7.46 49.87 14.82
C GLN A 943 7.44 50.07 13.29
N THR A 944 8.64 50.22 12.72
CA THR A 944 8.90 50.41 11.28
C THR A 944 8.58 49.17 10.46
N GLU A 945 8.42 48.03 11.14
CA GLU A 945 8.26 46.71 10.56
C GLU A 945 6.98 46.03 11.06
N PHE A 946 5.93 46.10 10.25
CA PHE A 946 4.70 45.35 10.46
C PHE A 946 4.89 43.94 9.87
N LYS A 947 5.51 43.05 10.66
CA LYS A 947 5.77 41.66 10.28
C LYS A 947 4.45 40.88 10.22
N CYS A 948 4.30 40.01 9.23
CA CYS A 948 3.18 39.07 9.20
C CYS A 948 3.40 37.99 10.28
N PRO A 949 2.37 37.60 11.06
CA PRO A 949 2.49 36.52 12.04
C PRO A 949 2.41 35.12 11.40
N TYR A 950 1.95 35.02 10.15
CA TYR A 950 1.71 33.76 9.44
C TYR A 950 2.76 33.42 8.36
N CYS A 951 3.57 34.39 7.95
CA CYS A 951 4.71 34.16 7.06
C CYS A 951 5.81 35.21 7.30
N LYS A 952 7.03 34.99 6.78
CA LYS A 952 8.20 35.83 7.09
C LYS A 952 8.21 37.22 6.44
N ILE A 953 7.13 37.64 5.77
CA ILE A 953 7.07 38.92 5.02
C ILE A 953 6.85 40.10 5.96
N VAL A 954 7.57 41.19 5.73
CA VAL A 954 7.58 42.40 6.58
C VAL A 954 7.15 43.63 5.80
N TYR A 955 6.12 44.34 6.29
CA TYR A 955 5.57 45.51 5.63
C TYR A 955 5.96 46.81 6.34
N ARG A 956 6.45 47.81 5.58
CA ARG A 956 6.80 49.15 6.10
C ARG A 956 5.59 50.04 6.44
N LYS A 957 4.36 49.60 6.14
CA LYS A 957 3.10 50.34 6.41
C LYS A 957 2.00 49.37 6.86
N ARG A 958 1.30 49.70 7.94
CA ARG A 958 0.27 48.84 8.57
C ARG A 958 -0.85 48.43 7.61
N TYR A 959 -1.29 49.31 6.70
CA TYR A 959 -2.37 48.98 5.75
C TYR A 959 -1.95 47.90 4.73
N ASN A 960 -0.67 47.82 4.35
CA ASN A 960 -0.17 46.75 3.48
C ASN A 960 -0.14 45.42 4.22
N LEU A 961 0.27 45.41 5.51
CA LEU A 961 0.09 44.21 6.34
C LEU A 961 -1.39 43.83 6.42
N SER A 962 -2.31 44.75 6.74
CA SER A 962 -3.75 44.46 6.78
C SER A 962 -4.28 43.90 5.46
N SER A 963 -3.86 44.43 4.31
CA SER A 963 -4.27 43.95 2.99
C SER A 963 -3.66 42.59 2.61
N HIS A 964 -2.56 42.19 3.27
CA HIS A 964 -1.93 40.87 3.15
C HIS A 964 -2.46 39.86 4.18
N LEU A 965 -2.88 40.30 5.37
CA LEU A 965 -3.60 39.44 6.33
C LEU A 965 -4.90 38.89 5.72
N LEU A 966 -5.53 39.64 4.81
CA LEU A 966 -6.64 39.17 3.98
C LEU A 966 -6.29 38.03 3.00
N SER A 967 -5.01 37.77 2.70
CA SER A 967 -4.58 36.57 1.97
C SER A 967 -4.25 35.37 2.87
N HIS A 968 -4.10 35.58 4.18
CA HIS A 968 -4.04 34.50 5.18
C HIS A 968 -5.43 34.15 5.74
N ALA A 969 -6.38 35.09 5.68
CA ALA A 969 -7.78 34.84 5.98
C ALA A 969 -8.38 33.86 4.95
N SER A 970 -8.88 32.72 5.42
CA SER A 970 -9.55 31.71 4.59
C SER A 970 -10.94 32.14 4.10
N GLN A 971 -11.50 33.23 4.64
CA GLN A 971 -12.77 33.81 4.17
C GLN A 971 -12.55 34.74 2.97
N ARG A 972 -12.94 34.28 1.78
CA ARG A 972 -12.91 35.05 0.54
C ARG A 972 -14.30 35.65 0.23
N SER A 973 -14.65 36.71 0.95
CA SER A 973 -16.00 37.28 1.02
C SER A 973 -16.57 37.90 -0.26
N HIS A 974 -15.77 38.09 -1.32
CA HIS A 974 -16.24 38.62 -2.60
C HIS A 974 -16.38 37.50 -3.64
N VAL A 975 -17.53 36.82 -3.65
CA VAL A 975 -17.81 35.66 -4.52
C VAL A 975 -18.31 36.08 -5.89
N CYS A 976 -17.91 35.36 -6.94
CA CYS A 976 -18.47 35.50 -8.28
C CYS A 976 -19.73 34.65 -8.45
N GLU A 977 -20.88 35.28 -8.72
CA GLU A 977 -22.15 34.54 -8.90
C GLU A 977 -22.15 33.60 -10.11
N VAL A 978 -21.23 33.78 -11.07
CA VAL A 978 -21.17 32.97 -12.31
C VAL A 978 -20.49 31.61 -12.09
N CYS A 979 -19.52 31.51 -11.17
CA CYS A 979 -18.71 30.29 -11.01
C CYS A 979 -18.29 29.98 -9.56
N GLY A 980 -18.86 30.65 -8.56
CA GLY A 980 -18.62 30.36 -7.13
C GLY A 980 -17.23 30.71 -6.59
N LEU A 981 -16.31 31.23 -7.41
CA LEU A 981 -14.98 31.62 -6.94
C LEU A 981 -15.04 32.83 -6.01
N GLY A 982 -14.60 32.62 -4.77
CA GLY A 982 -14.39 33.69 -3.78
C GLY A 982 -13.07 34.43 -4.00
N PHE A 983 -13.11 35.75 -3.85
CA PHE A 983 -11.95 36.65 -3.87
C PHE A 983 -11.82 37.40 -2.53
N ALA A 984 -10.59 37.72 -2.13
CA ALA A 984 -10.29 38.43 -0.89
C ALA A 984 -10.47 39.96 -0.98
N ARG A 985 -10.76 40.50 -2.18
CA ARG A 985 -10.96 41.94 -2.43
C ARG A 985 -11.98 42.14 -3.57
N PRO A 986 -12.78 43.21 -3.56
CA PRO A 986 -13.84 43.42 -4.56
C PRO A 986 -13.30 43.78 -5.95
N ASN A 987 -12.11 44.41 -6.03
CA ASN A 987 -11.48 44.72 -7.33
C ASN A 987 -10.97 43.46 -8.05
N ASP A 988 -10.51 42.44 -7.31
CA ASP A 988 -10.09 41.16 -7.91
C ASP A 988 -11.31 40.39 -8.43
N LEU A 989 -12.44 40.40 -7.69
CA LEU A 989 -13.74 39.93 -8.20
C LEU A 989 -14.17 40.71 -9.46
N LYS A 990 -14.07 42.04 -9.46
CA LYS A 990 -14.44 42.87 -10.63
C LYS A 990 -13.61 42.52 -11.86
N ARG A 991 -12.29 42.33 -11.72
CA ARG A 991 -11.40 41.88 -12.81
C ARG A 991 -11.75 40.47 -13.29
N HIS A 992 -12.14 39.57 -12.38
CA HIS A 992 -12.55 38.21 -12.73
C HIS A 992 -13.95 38.14 -13.40
N LYS A 993 -14.91 39.00 -13.05
CA LYS A 993 -16.21 39.03 -13.76
C LYS A 993 -16.03 39.27 -15.28
N ASN A 994 -15.02 40.04 -15.68
CA ASN A 994 -14.68 40.27 -17.08
C ASN A 994 -14.11 39.04 -17.82
N THR A 995 -13.75 37.94 -17.15
CA THR A 995 -13.34 36.70 -17.85
C THR A 995 -14.52 35.83 -18.27
N HIS A 996 -15.72 36.08 -17.72
CA HIS A 996 -16.94 35.34 -18.09
C HIS A 996 -17.67 35.93 -19.30
N THR A 997 -17.46 37.21 -19.61
CA THR A 997 -18.14 37.93 -20.69
C THR A 997 -17.61 37.62 -22.09
N GLY A 998 -16.57 36.78 -22.22
CA GLY A 998 -16.10 36.22 -23.50
C GLY A 998 -15.36 37.19 -24.44
N ASP A 999 -15.54 38.50 -24.29
CA ASP A 999 -14.92 39.54 -25.12
C ASP A 999 -13.39 39.43 -25.16
N LYS A 1000 -12.86 39.10 -26.35
CA LYS A 1000 -11.43 39.01 -26.65
C LYS A 1000 -11.02 40.10 -27.64
N SER A 1001 -11.15 41.35 -27.20
CA SER A 1001 -10.99 42.56 -28.02
C SER A 1001 -9.54 42.89 -28.43
N PHE A 1002 -8.53 42.18 -27.91
CA PHE A 1002 -7.12 42.43 -28.20
C PHE A 1002 -6.55 41.30 -29.07
N VAL A 1003 -6.23 41.56 -30.34
CA VAL A 1003 -5.80 40.52 -31.29
C VAL A 1003 -4.32 40.69 -31.67
N CYS A 1004 -3.57 39.57 -31.70
CA CYS A 1004 -2.22 39.53 -32.24
C CYS A 1004 -2.25 39.55 -33.77
N GLY A 1005 -2.32 40.74 -34.37
CA GLY A 1005 -2.07 40.93 -35.79
C GLY A 1005 -2.78 42.10 -36.43
N GLY A 1006 -2.39 42.38 -37.67
CA GLY A 1006 -2.90 43.49 -38.48
C GLY A 1006 -2.28 43.46 -39.87
N PHE A 1007 -2.31 44.60 -40.55
CA PHE A 1007 -1.67 44.79 -41.86
C PHE A 1007 -0.56 45.84 -41.78
N LEU A 1008 0.48 45.64 -42.57
CA LEU A 1008 1.56 46.59 -42.84
C LEU A 1008 1.15 47.55 -43.98
N ARG A 1009 1.83 48.69 -44.11
CA ARG A 1009 1.61 49.69 -45.18
C ARG A 1009 1.83 49.13 -46.58
N ASN A 1010 2.69 48.11 -46.72
CA ASN A 1010 2.89 47.37 -47.96
C ASN A 1010 1.76 46.36 -48.30
N GLY A 1011 0.75 46.22 -47.43
CA GLY A 1011 -0.40 45.32 -47.60
C GLY A 1011 -0.21 43.92 -47.03
N ALA A 1012 0.98 43.54 -46.55
CA ALA A 1012 1.21 42.24 -45.94
C ALA A 1012 0.59 42.14 -44.53
N SER A 1013 0.01 40.99 -44.19
CA SER A 1013 -0.50 40.71 -42.85
C SER A 1013 0.63 40.29 -41.89
N TRP A 1014 0.62 40.82 -40.67
CA TRP A 1014 1.50 40.42 -39.58
C TRP A 1014 0.69 39.89 -38.38
N GLY A 1015 1.35 39.17 -37.46
CA GLY A 1015 0.70 38.53 -36.31
C GLY A 1015 0.24 37.09 -36.54
N CYS A 1016 -0.43 36.49 -35.53
CA CYS A 1016 -0.92 35.11 -35.56
C CYS A 1016 -2.45 34.96 -35.41
N GLY A 1017 -3.20 36.07 -35.46
CA GLY A 1017 -4.66 36.10 -35.38
C GLY A 1017 -5.27 35.72 -34.03
N ARG A 1018 -4.46 35.45 -32.99
CA ARG A 1018 -4.95 35.04 -31.67
C ARG A 1018 -5.58 36.21 -30.91
N SER A 1019 -6.81 36.02 -30.45
CA SER A 1019 -7.56 36.98 -29.64
C SER A 1019 -7.35 36.76 -28.13
N PHE A 1020 -7.15 37.85 -27.39
CA PHE A 1020 -6.89 37.91 -25.96
C PHE A 1020 -7.94 38.79 -25.27
N ALA A 1021 -8.30 38.45 -24.03
CA ALA A 1021 -9.31 39.18 -23.25
C ALA A 1021 -8.81 40.54 -22.70
N ARG A 1022 -7.50 40.80 -22.77
CA ARG A 1022 -6.82 41.95 -22.16
C ARG A 1022 -5.54 42.30 -22.93
N GLY A 1023 -5.23 43.60 -23.03
CA GLY A 1023 -3.99 44.10 -23.61
C GLY A 1023 -2.74 43.49 -22.97
N ASP A 1024 -2.64 43.50 -21.64
CA ASP A 1024 -1.46 42.97 -20.92
C ASP A 1024 -1.22 41.46 -21.12
N THR A 1025 -2.21 40.71 -21.63
CA THR A 1025 -2.05 39.29 -22.01
C THR A 1025 -1.63 39.14 -23.48
N LEU A 1026 -1.96 40.10 -24.34
CA LEU A 1026 -1.41 40.24 -25.68
C LEU A 1026 0.05 40.75 -25.63
N ASP A 1027 0.37 41.67 -24.73
CA ASP A 1027 1.73 42.19 -24.51
C ASP A 1027 2.66 41.05 -24.05
N LYS A 1028 2.24 40.27 -23.03
CA LYS A 1028 2.94 39.03 -22.63
C LYS A 1028 2.99 37.95 -23.72
N HIS A 1029 2.07 37.97 -24.69
CA HIS A 1029 2.23 37.13 -25.87
C HIS A 1029 3.37 37.66 -26.76
N TYR A 1030 3.43 38.97 -27.05
CA TYR A 1030 4.54 39.58 -27.80
C TYR A 1030 5.90 39.38 -27.11
N GLU A 1031 5.97 39.31 -25.78
CA GLU A 1031 7.19 38.94 -25.03
C GLU A 1031 7.66 37.49 -25.28
N SER A 1032 6.76 36.58 -25.67
CA SER A 1032 7.08 35.16 -25.91
C SER A 1032 7.81 34.92 -27.24
N LYS A 1033 8.60 33.85 -27.35
CA LYS A 1033 9.35 33.52 -28.59
C LYS A 1033 8.47 33.47 -29.86
N VAL A 1034 7.21 33.05 -29.74
CA VAL A 1034 6.25 33.05 -30.85
C VAL A 1034 5.74 34.46 -31.14
N GLY A 1035 5.37 35.23 -30.11
CA GLY A 1035 4.84 36.59 -30.30
C GLY A 1035 5.88 37.62 -30.72
N ARG A 1036 7.16 37.46 -30.35
CA ARG A 1036 8.26 38.30 -30.89
C ARG A 1036 8.33 38.17 -32.42
N ALA A 1037 8.30 36.93 -32.93
CA ALA A 1037 8.23 36.67 -34.38
C ALA A 1037 6.91 37.18 -35.02
N CYS A 1038 5.82 37.24 -34.25
CA CYS A 1038 4.55 37.81 -34.72
C CYS A 1038 4.62 39.34 -34.91
N ILE A 1039 5.22 40.09 -33.98
CA ILE A 1039 5.25 41.56 -33.99
C ILE A 1039 6.46 42.16 -34.73
N GLN A 1040 7.54 41.40 -34.91
CA GLN A 1040 8.77 41.89 -35.57
C GLN A 1040 8.51 42.61 -36.92
N PRO A 1041 7.61 42.15 -37.82
CA PRO A 1041 7.34 42.85 -39.08
C PRO A 1041 6.73 44.25 -38.90
N LEU A 1042 5.94 44.48 -37.83
CA LEU A 1042 5.41 45.81 -37.52
C LEU A 1042 6.54 46.73 -37.03
N LEU A 1043 7.40 46.23 -36.14
CA LEU A 1043 8.50 47.02 -35.57
C LEU A 1043 9.47 47.45 -36.68
N GLN A 1044 9.80 46.56 -37.62
CA GLN A 1044 10.64 46.86 -38.77
C GLN A 1044 10.00 47.90 -39.73
N GLU A 1045 8.67 47.94 -39.85
CA GLU A 1045 7.97 49.00 -40.60
C GLU A 1045 7.88 50.32 -39.83
N GLN A 1046 7.99 50.30 -38.51
CA GLN A 1046 8.06 51.51 -37.67
C GLN A 1046 9.48 52.10 -37.67
N GLU A 1047 10.51 51.25 -37.57
CA GLU A 1047 11.94 51.63 -37.61
C GLU A 1047 12.41 52.17 -38.99
N THR A 1048 11.65 51.96 -40.07
CA THR A 1048 11.98 52.44 -41.42
C THR A 1048 11.31 53.77 -41.79
N VAL A 1049 10.80 54.52 -40.80
CA VAL A 1049 10.00 55.75 -40.99
C VAL A 1049 10.51 56.94 -40.15
N GLU A 1050 11.56 56.77 -39.35
CA GLU A 1050 12.27 57.85 -38.63
C GLU A 1050 13.55 58.31 -39.35
#